data_AF-A0A413K280-F1
#
_entry.id   AF-A0A413K280-F1
#
_cell.length_a   1.000
_cell.length_b   1.000
_cell.length_c   1.000
_cell.angle_alpha   90.00
_cell.angle_beta   90.00
_cell.angle_gamma   90.00
#
_symmetry.space_group_name_H-M   'P 1'
#
loop_
_entity.id
_entity.type
_entity.pdbx_description
1 polymer ?
#
loop_
_entity_poly.entity_id
_entity_poly.type
_entity_poly.pdbx_seq_one_letter_code
_entity_poly.pdbx_strand_id
1 'polypeptide(L)'
;MKNSKIFYILFLIIVITACSPFGRLYKEQSRVTLALPANRRSEPVEIAKRDSANQPPVLNFTFISAKGDSIPVGMSVEWDSIHKENLTTMALDEVVVSASSTRNTAERNGLINVEFVVTVPKVLQQENWMVNVRPVLMRGDVPDSLKELRFTGQRFRELQERDYRRYDRYVEKIIPDSANFYRTYVNYRSFERYLERLKWYKRRLEKLWAIQDAKKRCPDPLLLRFEMFNRQVIRRDSLLKEYMLKNSRLMIERQQWQYDRALERVNDTLQPQWSGLRERFRYFNHKWELRTNYQAGELVTRKKYFYDRVSFEPLRQAEHRLYYVRGVDTVPPLWLTAERLDTVQTRQKSLANFSEESIFAYYGLGDEQTGFTRSKLPLYAYHRNLSDSLQLHLPSRKASRELELSRFDSVTTVKHYIHCYESLRSVYPQYHLIRELYNIHPPAVRHAALQEKYGNWIAHINSLDSTDLVKKFYNTQKIARNEARKAMKDEKYHGIVRFPFNPDAELDTVIYAADQVKFLYSQKVPADENSARMKVYVVGNVLSGNGSKYPLPKSDTLTYLVSSMTKFIDKTPRYVRKIIARDAEANTSVNFYFPRNGFNLDETIAVNRKGVKKVKDLTLALMTDPVYRIDSLTLFASSSPEGSWRVNGEIAQKRAKSIRDVLVREFTALYDSLSVGVNVEMDEAGNLIHREVKDEIPDLPNLIKIRTIPEDWNKLRSLIVSDADFKGHKDAILRIIDREQEPDRREWLIKSQYKSEYAYMLEKLYPIIRAVDFRFSLSRRGMKQDTIYTNEPDTTYARAVEYLEKRKYAQALEMLRPYDDVNTAIAYMSLGYDKAALRIFEKSPQRADNKYMQAILQARLGNEEKAVRLLLGAVDMNAQMKFRANLDPELSELVKKYGLFKEEEDDWN
;
A
#
# COMPACT_ATOMS: atom_id res chain seq x y z
N MET A 1 -55.39 44.54 58.84
CA MET A 1 -54.12 43.95 58.34
C MET A 1 -53.35 43.26 59.47
N LYS A 2 -53.69 42.02 59.89
CA LYS A 2 -52.94 41.30 60.96
C LYS A 2 -52.59 39.82 60.69
N ASN A 3 -53.16 39.16 59.68
CA ASN A 3 -53.02 37.70 59.51
C ASN A 3 -51.93 37.24 58.52
N SER A 4 -51.25 38.14 57.81
CA SER A 4 -50.21 37.76 56.84
C SER A 4 -48.98 37.12 57.48
N LYS A 5 -48.54 37.59 58.66
CA LYS A 5 -47.38 37.03 59.38
C LYS A 5 -47.61 35.57 59.81
N ILE A 6 -48.83 35.23 60.25
CA ILE A 6 -49.19 33.85 60.62
C ILE A 6 -49.11 32.93 59.40
N PHE A 7 -49.59 33.37 58.24
CA PHE A 7 -49.48 32.62 56.99
C PHE A 7 -48.02 32.38 56.57
N TYR A 8 -47.15 33.39 56.68
CA TYR A 8 -45.71 33.20 56.40
C TYR A 8 -45.04 32.24 57.39
N ILE A 9 -45.40 32.26 58.67
CA ILE A 9 -44.85 31.33 59.67
C ILE A 9 -45.36 29.89 59.42
N LEU A 10 -46.65 29.69 59.13
CA LEU A 10 -47.19 28.39 58.76
C LEU A 10 -46.57 27.85 57.47
N PHE A 11 -46.38 28.71 56.45
CA PHE A 11 -45.70 28.34 55.22
C PHE A 11 -44.22 27.98 55.47
N LEU A 12 -43.52 28.72 56.34
CA LEU A 12 -42.15 28.40 56.75
C LEU A 12 -42.07 27.05 57.48
N ILE A 13 -43.02 26.75 58.38
CA ILE A 13 -43.10 25.47 59.10
C ILE A 13 -43.42 24.31 58.12
N ILE A 14 -44.26 24.53 57.11
CA ILE A 14 -44.55 23.54 56.06
C ILE A 14 -43.31 23.30 55.18
N VAL A 15 -42.54 24.35 54.86
CA VAL A 15 -41.28 24.24 54.10
C VAL A 15 -40.17 23.56 54.91
N ILE A 16 -40.08 23.82 56.23
CA ILE A 16 -39.11 23.16 57.12
C ILE A 16 -39.48 21.69 57.34
N THR A 17 -40.76 21.36 57.51
CA THR A 17 -41.20 19.96 57.65
C THR A 17 -41.05 19.15 56.35
N ALA A 18 -41.05 19.79 55.18
CA ALA A 18 -40.69 19.13 53.92
C ALA A 18 -39.22 18.66 53.84
N CYS A 19 -38.32 19.18 54.69
CA CYS A 19 -36.93 18.73 54.81
C CYS A 19 -36.71 17.61 55.85
N SER A 20 -37.77 17.15 56.53
CA SER A 20 -37.68 16.19 57.64
C SER A 20 -37.15 14.77 57.34
N PRO A 21 -37.32 14.14 56.14
CA PRO A 21 -37.06 12.70 56.04
C PRO A 21 -35.57 12.33 56.08
N PHE A 22 -34.66 13.25 55.71
CA PHE A 22 -33.21 13.03 55.89
C PHE A 22 -32.77 13.14 57.36
N GLY A 23 -33.38 14.02 58.15
CA GLY A 23 -33.10 14.12 59.59
C GLY A 23 -33.47 12.82 60.34
N ARG A 24 -34.50 12.12 59.87
CA ARG A 24 -34.88 10.79 60.36
C ARG A 24 -33.83 9.72 60.01
N LEU A 25 -33.31 9.70 58.78
CA LEU A 25 -32.23 8.79 58.37
C LEU A 25 -30.94 8.99 59.20
N TYR A 26 -30.57 10.25 59.49
CA TYR A 26 -29.43 10.56 60.35
C TYR A 26 -29.61 10.02 61.78
N LYS A 27 -30.84 10.05 62.30
CA LYS A 27 -31.16 9.58 63.67
C LYS A 27 -31.28 8.05 63.77
N GLU A 28 -31.82 7.38 62.74
CA GLU A 28 -32.02 5.92 62.73
C GLU A 28 -30.80 5.12 62.24
N GLN A 29 -29.77 5.78 61.68
CA GLN A 29 -28.53 5.16 61.15
C GLN A 29 -28.76 3.91 60.27
N SER A 30 -29.86 3.88 59.51
CA SER A 30 -30.30 2.69 58.77
C SER A 30 -29.22 2.21 57.78
N ARG A 31 -28.70 1.00 58.00
CA ARG A 31 -27.63 0.37 57.21
C ARG A 31 -28.16 -0.74 56.29
N VAL A 32 -27.54 -0.90 55.13
CA VAL A 32 -27.73 -2.07 54.26
C VAL A 32 -26.88 -3.21 54.80
N THR A 33 -27.48 -4.36 55.08
CA THR A 33 -26.78 -5.50 55.68
C THR A 33 -26.38 -6.52 54.63
N LEU A 34 -25.25 -7.19 54.91
CA LEU A 34 -24.74 -8.32 54.14
C LEU A 34 -24.89 -9.61 54.95
N ALA A 35 -25.27 -10.69 54.27
CA ALA A 35 -25.25 -12.04 54.82
C ALA A 35 -24.72 -13.03 53.78
N LEU A 36 -24.14 -14.13 54.22
CA LEU A 36 -23.91 -15.28 53.32
C LEU A 36 -25.25 -15.96 53.02
N PRO A 37 -25.47 -16.50 51.80
CA PRO A 37 -26.65 -17.30 51.53
C PRO A 37 -26.63 -18.56 52.39
N ALA A 38 -27.76 -18.88 53.04
CA ALA A 38 -27.93 -20.15 53.72
C ALA A 38 -27.76 -21.30 52.71
N ASN A 39 -27.07 -22.37 53.11
CA ASN A 39 -26.93 -23.58 52.27
C ASN A 39 -28.33 -24.06 51.83
N ARG A 40 -28.46 -24.42 50.54
CA ARG A 40 -29.74 -24.88 49.99
C ARG A 40 -30.20 -26.14 50.73
N ARG A 41 -31.26 -25.98 51.54
CA ARG A 41 -32.00 -26.99 52.31
C ARG A 41 -31.21 -27.67 53.44
N SER A 42 -31.31 -27.12 54.64
CA SER A 42 -31.88 -27.91 55.73
C SER A 42 -33.40 -27.85 55.59
N GLU A 43 -34.10 -28.95 55.90
CA GLU A 43 -35.55 -28.92 56.08
C GLU A 43 -35.90 -28.00 57.27
N PRO A 44 -37.12 -27.43 57.33
CA PRO A 44 -37.52 -26.69 58.51
C PRO A 44 -37.54 -27.64 59.71
N VAL A 45 -36.67 -27.39 60.69
CA VAL A 45 -36.85 -27.98 62.03
C VAL A 45 -38.26 -27.62 62.47
N GLU A 46 -39.06 -28.63 62.83
CA GLU A 46 -40.41 -28.40 63.29
C GLU A 46 -40.38 -27.38 64.43
N ILE A 47 -41.25 -26.38 64.35
CA ILE A 47 -41.49 -25.46 65.44
C ILE A 47 -42.14 -26.29 66.55
N ALA A 48 -41.32 -26.78 67.48
CA ALA A 48 -41.78 -27.37 68.72
C ALA A 48 -42.79 -26.40 69.33
N LYS A 49 -44.03 -26.87 69.50
CA LYS A 49 -45.12 -26.04 70.03
C LYS A 49 -44.69 -25.49 71.38
N ARG A 50 -44.81 -24.17 71.56
CA ARG A 50 -44.78 -23.57 72.89
C ARG A 50 -46.03 -24.02 73.65
N ASP A 51 -45.87 -25.04 74.48
CA ASP A 51 -46.82 -25.28 75.55
C ASP A 51 -46.58 -24.30 76.70
N SER A 52 -47.71 -23.87 77.27
CA SER A 52 -47.87 -23.11 78.51
C SER A 52 -47.33 -21.67 78.59
N ALA A 53 -48.22 -20.79 79.03
CA ALA A 53 -47.93 -19.41 79.37
C ALA A 53 -47.21 -19.31 80.72
N ASN A 54 -46.23 -18.42 80.81
CA ASN A 54 -46.05 -17.45 81.91
C ASN A 54 -44.92 -16.47 81.55
N GLN A 55 -45.16 -15.16 81.72
CA GLN A 55 -44.09 -14.16 81.70
C GLN A 55 -43.37 -14.15 83.07
N PRO A 56 -42.04 -14.17 83.13
CA PRO A 56 -41.32 -13.79 84.35
C PRO A 56 -41.35 -12.26 84.53
N PRO A 57 -41.31 -11.76 85.78
CA PRO A 57 -41.52 -10.35 86.08
C PRO A 57 -40.29 -9.47 85.83
N VAL A 58 -40.55 -8.18 85.54
CA VAL A 58 -39.50 -7.14 85.56
C VAL A 58 -39.18 -6.80 87.00
N LEU A 59 -37.98 -7.14 87.46
CA LEU A 59 -37.49 -6.81 88.80
C LEU A 59 -36.66 -5.51 88.76
N ASN A 60 -37.32 -4.39 89.07
CA ASN A 60 -36.66 -3.12 89.35
C ASN A 60 -36.33 -3.03 90.84
N PHE A 61 -35.05 -3.17 91.21
CA PHE A 61 -34.59 -2.92 92.59
C PHE A 61 -33.93 -1.54 92.69
N THR A 62 -34.46 -0.68 93.56
CA THR A 62 -33.82 0.59 93.95
C THR A 62 -33.17 0.44 95.31
N PHE A 63 -31.89 0.79 95.41
CA PHE A 63 -31.21 0.88 96.71
C PHE A 63 -31.34 2.29 97.27
N ILE A 64 -31.78 2.40 98.53
CA ILE A 64 -31.89 3.67 99.26
C ILE A 64 -30.75 3.70 100.28
N SER A 65 -29.89 4.71 100.21
CA SER A 65 -28.86 4.96 101.22
C SER A 65 -29.48 5.60 102.47
N ALA A 66 -28.86 5.43 103.65
CA ALA A 66 -29.33 5.96 104.94
C ALA A 66 -29.40 7.50 105.05
N LYS A 67 -29.16 8.24 103.96
CA LYS A 67 -29.36 9.69 103.83
C LYS A 67 -30.45 10.11 102.83
N GLY A 68 -31.15 9.17 102.19
CA GLY A 68 -32.41 9.44 101.48
C GLY A 68 -32.35 9.68 99.97
N ASP A 69 -31.17 9.69 99.34
CA ASP A 69 -31.06 9.77 97.87
C ASP A 69 -31.14 8.40 97.19
N SER A 70 -31.72 8.38 95.97
CA SER A 70 -31.93 7.18 95.16
C SER A 70 -31.16 7.24 93.83
N ILE A 71 -30.47 6.16 93.48
CA ILE A 71 -29.65 6.05 92.24
C ILE A 71 -30.00 4.72 91.53
N PRO A 72 -30.36 4.73 90.24
CA PRO A 72 -30.50 3.52 89.44
C PRO A 72 -29.13 3.00 88.97
N VAL A 73 -28.86 1.71 89.15
CA VAL A 73 -27.55 1.10 88.84
C VAL A 73 -27.51 0.60 87.39
N GLY A 74 -26.57 1.13 86.62
CA GLY A 74 -26.32 0.76 85.22
C GLY A 74 -25.00 1.29 84.66
N MET A 75 -24.02 1.58 85.53
CA MET A 75 -22.68 2.04 85.16
C MET A 75 -21.65 1.39 86.08
N SER A 76 -20.64 0.74 85.51
CA SER A 76 -19.41 0.39 86.21
C SER A 76 -18.46 1.59 86.20
N VAL A 77 -17.87 1.88 87.36
CA VAL A 77 -16.78 2.83 87.52
C VAL A 77 -15.62 2.05 88.11
N GLU A 78 -14.55 1.86 87.35
CA GLU A 78 -13.30 1.32 87.87
C GLU A 78 -12.41 2.48 88.35
N TRP A 79 -11.81 2.30 89.53
CA TRP A 79 -10.98 3.30 90.20
C TRP A 79 -9.50 3.05 89.88
N ASP A 80 -8.87 3.97 89.15
CA ASP A 80 -7.42 3.91 88.95
C ASP A 80 -6.67 4.39 90.20
N SER A 81 -5.94 3.47 90.82
CA SER A 81 -5.18 3.69 92.04
C SER A 81 -3.93 4.57 91.83
N ILE A 82 -3.46 4.72 90.60
CA ILE A 82 -2.24 5.48 90.25
C ILE A 82 -2.58 6.96 89.99
N HIS A 83 -3.70 7.22 89.32
CA HIS A 83 -4.07 8.57 88.85
C HIS A 83 -5.23 9.24 89.61
N LYS A 84 -5.98 8.51 90.45
CA LYS A 84 -7.09 9.05 91.27
C LYS A 84 -8.22 9.73 90.47
N GLU A 85 -8.50 9.24 89.27
CA GLU A 85 -9.64 9.68 88.45
C GLU A 85 -10.60 8.50 88.17
N ASN A 86 -11.88 8.83 87.97
CA ASN A 86 -12.94 7.85 87.70
C ASN A 86 -13.14 7.68 86.19
N LEU A 87 -12.89 6.47 85.67
CA LEU A 87 -13.19 6.14 84.27
C LEU A 87 -14.60 5.55 84.13
N THR A 88 -15.46 6.23 83.38
CA THR A 88 -16.79 5.73 82.98
C THR A 88 -16.73 5.10 81.60
N THR A 89 -16.62 3.77 81.53
CA THR A 89 -16.74 3.01 80.28
C THR A 89 -18.18 2.60 80.02
N MET A 90 -18.82 3.23 79.02
CA MET A 90 -20.17 2.87 78.60
C MET A 90 -20.12 1.61 77.74
N ALA A 91 -20.54 0.46 78.29
CA ALA A 91 -20.71 -0.76 77.53
C ALA A 91 -21.88 -0.59 76.53
N LEU A 92 -21.61 -0.80 75.24
CA LEU A 92 -22.64 -0.87 74.21
C LEU A 92 -23.32 -2.24 74.24
N ASP A 93 -24.59 -2.28 73.82
CA ASP A 93 -25.41 -3.50 73.78
C ASP A 93 -24.70 -4.67 73.09
N GLU A 94 -24.97 -5.86 73.63
CA GLU A 94 -24.42 -7.14 73.22
C GLU A 94 -24.56 -7.37 71.71
N VAL A 95 -23.43 -7.26 70.99
CA VAL A 95 -23.36 -7.61 69.58
C VAL A 95 -23.51 -9.12 69.46
N VAL A 96 -24.67 -9.59 69.00
CA VAL A 96 -24.89 -10.99 68.61
C VAL A 96 -24.03 -11.30 67.38
N VAL A 97 -22.77 -11.65 67.62
CA VAL A 97 -21.83 -12.13 66.61
C VAL A 97 -22.24 -13.53 66.19
N SER A 98 -23.10 -13.65 65.18
CA SER A 98 -23.28 -14.92 64.50
C SER A 98 -22.00 -15.28 63.75
N ALA A 99 -21.56 -16.54 63.85
CA ALA A 99 -20.30 -17.06 63.28
C ALA A 99 -20.31 -17.17 61.73
N SER A 100 -21.10 -16.35 61.03
CA SER A 100 -21.46 -16.47 59.61
C SER A 100 -20.80 -15.43 58.69
N SER A 101 -19.69 -14.81 59.11
CA SER A 101 -19.01 -13.75 58.34
C SER A 101 -17.90 -14.25 57.41
N THR A 102 -17.49 -15.52 57.50
CA THR A 102 -16.43 -16.12 56.68
C THR A 102 -16.95 -17.27 55.82
N ARG A 103 -16.59 -17.28 54.53
CA ARG A 103 -16.96 -18.34 53.57
C ARG A 103 -15.71 -18.89 52.88
N ASN A 104 -15.60 -20.22 52.81
CA ASN A 104 -14.66 -20.84 51.89
C ASN A 104 -15.30 -20.91 50.48
N THR A 105 -14.55 -20.54 49.45
CA THR A 105 -14.97 -20.63 48.05
C THR A 105 -13.83 -21.20 47.21
N ALA A 106 -14.12 -21.84 46.10
CA ALA A 106 -13.10 -22.44 45.24
C ALA A 106 -12.90 -21.64 43.96
N GLU A 107 -11.65 -21.59 43.51
CA GLU A 107 -11.28 -21.08 42.21
C GLU A 107 -11.57 -22.12 41.11
N ARG A 108 -12.33 -21.72 40.09
CA ARG A 108 -12.68 -22.54 38.93
C ARG A 108 -12.32 -21.79 37.66
N ASN A 109 -11.44 -22.36 36.85
CA ASN A 109 -11.02 -21.83 35.54
C ASN A 109 -10.51 -20.37 35.62
N GLY A 110 -9.73 -20.04 36.65
CA GLY A 110 -9.22 -18.69 36.90
C GLY A 110 -10.28 -17.69 37.39
N LEU A 111 -11.49 -18.15 37.71
CA LEU A 111 -12.59 -17.33 38.21
C LEU A 111 -13.00 -17.78 39.62
N ILE A 112 -13.37 -16.81 40.45
CA ILE A 112 -13.89 -17.02 41.80
C ILE A 112 -15.33 -16.53 41.82
N ASN A 113 -16.26 -17.35 42.30
CA ASN A 113 -17.66 -16.94 42.44
C ASN A 113 -17.87 -16.27 43.79
N VAL A 114 -18.25 -14.99 43.77
CA VAL A 114 -18.51 -14.17 44.95
C VAL A 114 -20.02 -14.02 45.12
N GLU A 115 -20.56 -14.66 46.15
CA GLU A 115 -21.99 -14.76 46.42
C GLU A 115 -22.34 -14.29 47.85
N PHE A 116 -23.27 -13.35 47.96
CA PHE A 116 -23.80 -12.81 49.21
C PHE A 116 -25.23 -12.29 49.03
N VAL A 117 -25.98 -12.18 50.13
CA VAL A 117 -27.32 -11.59 50.14
C VAL A 117 -27.23 -10.16 50.65
N VAL A 118 -27.76 -9.22 49.85
CA VAL A 118 -27.91 -7.81 50.22
C VAL A 118 -29.33 -7.60 50.74
N THR A 119 -29.48 -7.03 51.94
CA THR A 119 -30.79 -6.74 52.52
C THR A 119 -31.02 -5.24 52.68
N VAL A 120 -32.09 -4.73 52.07
CA VAL A 120 -32.49 -3.31 52.11
C VAL A 120 -33.73 -3.14 53.02
N PRO A 121 -33.63 -2.42 54.15
CA PRO A 121 -34.75 -2.21 55.07
C PRO A 121 -35.79 -1.23 54.53
N LYS A 122 -37.06 -1.39 54.94
CA LYS A 122 -38.22 -0.56 54.55
C LYS A 122 -37.98 0.95 54.61
N VAL A 123 -37.21 1.43 55.60
CA VAL A 123 -36.89 2.85 55.79
C VAL A 123 -36.22 3.49 54.57
N LEU A 124 -35.43 2.72 53.82
CA LEU A 124 -34.74 3.17 52.61
C LEU A 124 -35.60 3.06 51.33
N GLN A 125 -36.75 2.39 51.38
CA GLN A 125 -37.59 2.06 50.23
C GLN A 125 -38.68 3.13 49.93
N GLN A 126 -38.34 4.43 49.96
CA GLN A 126 -39.32 5.48 49.66
C GLN A 126 -39.55 5.64 48.15
N GLU A 127 -40.79 5.92 47.74
CA GLU A 127 -41.19 6.08 46.32
C GLU A 127 -40.39 7.14 45.55
N ASN A 128 -39.94 8.19 46.23
CA ASN A 128 -39.20 9.33 45.66
C ASN A 128 -37.67 9.18 45.74
N TRP A 129 -37.16 8.03 46.18
CA TRP A 129 -35.73 7.78 46.39
C TRP A 129 -35.18 6.71 45.45
N MET A 130 -33.87 6.78 45.18
CA MET A 130 -33.09 5.74 44.53
C MET A 130 -31.93 5.39 45.46
N VAL A 131 -31.87 4.13 45.91
CA VAL A 131 -30.80 3.64 46.78
C VAL A 131 -29.75 2.98 45.91
N ASN A 132 -28.58 3.59 45.83
CA ASN A 132 -27.42 3.05 45.13
C ASN A 132 -26.56 2.29 46.13
N VAL A 133 -26.27 1.03 45.82
CA VAL A 133 -25.53 0.10 46.66
C VAL A 133 -24.39 -0.48 45.83
N ARG A 134 -23.15 -0.15 46.18
CA ARG A 134 -21.94 -0.64 45.50
C ARG A 134 -21.21 -1.61 46.44
N PRO A 135 -21.19 -2.92 46.12
CA PRO A 135 -20.31 -3.85 46.82
C PRO A 135 -18.85 -3.56 46.40
N VAL A 136 -17.97 -3.48 47.39
CA VAL A 136 -16.52 -3.28 47.22
C VAL A 136 -15.83 -4.55 47.66
N LEU A 137 -14.92 -5.04 46.81
CA LEU A 137 -14.19 -6.28 46.98
C LEU A 137 -12.70 -5.94 47.16
N MET A 138 -12.19 -6.06 48.37
CA MET A 138 -10.76 -5.92 48.64
C MET A 138 -10.04 -7.23 48.29
N ARG A 139 -8.97 -7.13 47.50
CA ARG A 139 -8.01 -8.21 47.23
C ARG A 139 -6.64 -7.76 47.73
N GLY A 140 -6.25 -8.24 48.91
CA GLY A 140 -5.19 -7.56 49.69
C GLY A 140 -5.58 -6.10 49.96
N ASP A 141 -4.71 -5.17 49.57
CA ASP A 141 -4.96 -3.73 49.72
C ASP A 141 -5.63 -3.06 48.51
N VAL A 142 -5.83 -3.81 47.40
CA VAL A 142 -6.43 -3.25 46.17
C VAL A 142 -7.96 -3.35 46.24
N PRO A 143 -8.69 -2.22 46.16
CA PRO A 143 -10.15 -2.23 46.06
C PRO A 143 -10.59 -2.50 44.62
N ASP A 144 -11.17 -3.67 44.39
CA ASP A 144 -11.96 -3.94 43.20
C ASP A 144 -13.44 -3.57 43.45
N SER A 145 -14.17 -3.24 42.38
CA SER A 145 -15.56 -2.83 42.45
C SER A 145 -16.45 -3.83 41.75
N LEU A 146 -17.26 -4.52 42.55
CA LEU A 146 -18.36 -5.31 42.05
C LEU A 146 -19.43 -4.38 41.48
N LYS A 147 -20.25 -4.89 40.56
CA LYS A 147 -21.29 -4.10 39.89
C LYS A 147 -22.27 -3.50 40.88
N GLU A 148 -22.73 -2.28 40.58
CA GLU A 148 -23.70 -1.54 41.39
C GLU A 148 -25.08 -2.24 41.39
N LEU A 149 -25.77 -2.16 42.51
CA LEU A 149 -27.19 -2.49 42.66
C LEU A 149 -27.96 -1.19 42.87
N ARG A 150 -28.99 -0.98 42.07
CA ARG A 150 -29.89 0.16 42.14
C ARG A 150 -31.28 -0.30 42.50
N PHE A 151 -31.80 0.33 43.53
CA PHE A 151 -33.08 0.04 44.15
C PHE A 151 -33.91 1.32 44.08
N THR A 152 -34.74 1.41 43.06
CA THR A 152 -35.39 2.66 42.63
C THR A 152 -36.85 2.69 43.09
N GLY A 153 -37.30 3.76 43.74
CA GLY A 153 -38.71 3.97 44.06
C GLY A 153 -39.54 4.30 42.82
N GLN A 154 -40.83 3.93 42.84
CA GLN A 154 -41.71 4.08 41.67
C GLN A 154 -41.73 5.52 41.09
N ARG A 155 -41.98 6.54 41.93
CA ARG A 155 -42.03 7.95 41.48
C ARG A 155 -40.68 8.46 40.98
N PHE A 156 -39.56 7.95 41.55
CA PHE A 156 -38.24 8.26 41.03
C PHE A 156 -38.05 7.68 39.62
N ARG A 157 -38.50 6.44 39.37
CA ARG A 157 -38.47 5.84 38.03
C ARG A 157 -39.33 6.62 37.03
N GLU A 158 -40.55 7.01 37.41
CA GLU A 158 -41.43 7.84 36.58
C GLU A 158 -40.78 9.18 36.19
N LEU A 159 -39.99 9.78 37.11
CA LEU A 159 -39.20 10.98 36.85
C LEU A 159 -38.06 10.72 35.86
N GLN A 160 -37.32 9.61 36.01
CA GLN A 160 -36.30 9.20 35.02
C GLN A 160 -36.93 9.00 33.63
N GLU A 161 -38.00 8.22 33.53
CA GLU A 161 -38.69 7.99 32.25
C GLU A 161 -39.21 9.29 31.63
N ARG A 162 -39.68 10.24 32.45
CA ARG A 162 -40.11 11.56 31.97
C ARG A 162 -38.94 12.36 31.38
N ASP A 163 -37.75 12.24 31.96
CA ASP A 163 -36.53 12.85 31.43
C ASP A 163 -36.10 12.21 30.10
N TYR A 164 -36.06 10.87 30.03
CA TYR A 164 -35.78 10.17 28.78
C TYR A 164 -36.82 10.51 27.69
N ARG A 165 -38.13 10.48 27.99
CA ARG A 165 -39.19 10.94 27.06
C ARG A 165 -39.06 12.42 26.65
N ARG A 166 -38.31 13.27 27.37
CA ARG A 166 -37.96 14.64 26.92
C ARG A 166 -36.76 14.63 25.98
N TYR A 167 -35.79 13.76 26.23
CA TYR A 167 -34.61 13.58 25.39
C TYR A 167 -34.94 12.85 24.06
N ASP A 168 -35.82 11.86 24.08
CA ASP A 168 -36.26 11.16 22.86
C ASP A 168 -36.92 12.13 21.87
N ARG A 169 -37.77 13.05 22.36
CA ARG A 169 -38.33 14.19 21.59
C ARG A 169 -37.31 15.22 21.10
N TYR A 170 -36.04 15.12 21.53
CA TYR A 170 -34.91 15.83 20.93
C TYR A 170 -34.24 14.96 19.87
N VAL A 171 -33.99 13.67 20.15
CA VAL A 171 -33.42 12.70 19.22
C VAL A 171 -34.29 12.53 17.96
N GLU A 172 -35.62 12.48 18.08
CA GLU A 172 -36.58 12.47 16.96
C GLU A 172 -36.42 13.65 15.98
N LYS A 173 -35.85 14.77 16.45
CA LYS A 173 -35.58 15.96 15.60
C LYS A 173 -34.23 15.87 14.89
N ILE A 174 -33.43 14.85 15.18
CA ILE A 174 -32.20 14.53 14.47
C ILE A 174 -32.57 13.60 13.31
N ILE A 175 -32.27 14.04 12.09
CA ILE A 175 -32.38 13.18 10.92
C ILE A 175 -31.22 12.17 10.97
N PRO A 176 -31.49 10.86 11.00
CA PRO A 176 -30.45 9.83 11.08
C PRO A 176 -29.70 9.68 9.75
N ASP A 177 -28.48 9.17 9.79
CA ASP A 177 -27.64 8.99 8.59
C ASP A 177 -28.15 7.91 7.64
N SER A 178 -29.03 7.03 8.10
CA SER A 178 -29.77 6.08 7.26
C SER A 178 -30.87 6.73 6.42
N ALA A 179 -31.25 7.98 6.68
CA ALA A 179 -32.24 8.68 5.87
C ALA A 179 -31.68 9.06 4.50
N ASN A 180 -32.45 8.85 3.43
CA ASN A 180 -32.02 9.17 2.07
C ASN A 180 -31.66 10.66 1.94
N PHE A 181 -30.36 10.93 1.73
CA PHE A 181 -29.80 12.28 1.71
C PHE A 181 -30.44 13.16 0.63
N TYR A 182 -30.57 12.65 -0.60
CA TYR A 182 -31.14 13.38 -1.72
C TYR A 182 -32.60 13.78 -1.47
N ARG A 183 -33.43 12.86 -0.97
CA ARG A 183 -34.83 13.14 -0.64
C ARG A 183 -34.99 14.13 0.53
N THR A 184 -34.01 14.18 1.43
CA THR A 184 -34.15 14.93 2.69
C THR A 184 -33.53 16.32 2.65
N TYR A 185 -32.40 16.48 1.96
CA TYR A 185 -31.60 17.71 1.98
C TYR A 185 -31.50 18.44 0.64
N VAL A 186 -31.87 17.81 -0.48
CA VAL A 186 -31.79 18.45 -1.80
C VAL A 186 -33.16 18.98 -2.20
N ASN A 187 -33.22 20.22 -2.71
CA ASN A 187 -34.43 20.73 -3.36
C ASN A 187 -34.55 20.14 -4.78
N TYR A 188 -34.93 18.87 -4.83
CA TYR A 188 -34.98 18.06 -6.05
C TYR A 188 -35.85 18.69 -7.15
N ARG A 189 -37.01 19.28 -6.80
CA ARG A 189 -37.91 19.97 -7.74
C ARG A 189 -37.27 21.20 -8.41
N SER A 190 -36.40 21.92 -7.70
CA SER A 190 -35.63 23.04 -8.27
C SER A 190 -34.47 22.57 -9.14
N PHE A 191 -33.83 21.45 -8.77
CA PHE A 191 -32.77 20.82 -9.54
C PHE A 191 -33.28 20.28 -10.88
N GLU A 192 -34.41 19.56 -10.91
CA GLU A 192 -35.03 19.08 -12.15
C GLU A 192 -35.34 20.24 -13.12
N ARG A 193 -35.99 21.30 -12.63
CA ARG A 193 -36.26 22.52 -13.42
C ARG A 193 -34.99 23.18 -13.97
N TYR A 194 -33.87 23.07 -13.26
CA TYR A 194 -32.59 23.58 -13.72
C TYR A 194 -31.99 22.69 -14.83
N LEU A 195 -32.05 21.36 -14.69
CA LEU A 195 -31.66 20.43 -15.75
C LEU A 195 -32.50 20.62 -17.02
N GLU A 196 -33.81 20.82 -16.90
CA GLU A 196 -34.68 21.14 -18.04
C GLU A 196 -34.26 22.43 -18.76
N ARG A 197 -33.94 23.49 -17.99
CA ARG A 197 -33.44 24.75 -18.56
C ARG A 197 -32.11 24.55 -19.29
N LEU A 198 -31.16 23.80 -18.72
CA LEU A 198 -29.90 23.46 -19.38
C LEU A 198 -30.12 22.65 -20.67
N LYS A 199 -31.02 21.66 -20.65
CA LYS A 199 -31.39 20.85 -21.83
C LYS A 199 -31.96 21.72 -22.97
N TRP A 200 -32.84 22.66 -22.66
CA TRP A 200 -33.37 23.61 -23.65
C TRP A 200 -32.31 24.61 -24.14
N TYR A 201 -31.44 25.09 -23.26
CA TYR A 201 -30.35 25.99 -23.62
C TYR A 201 -29.33 25.32 -24.55
N LYS A 202 -28.92 24.07 -24.25
CA LYS A 202 -28.08 23.25 -25.12
C LYS A 202 -28.69 23.06 -26.51
N ARG A 203 -29.96 22.63 -26.59
CA ARG A 203 -30.69 22.50 -27.87
C ARG A 203 -30.71 23.79 -28.69
N ARG A 204 -30.84 24.95 -28.03
CA ARG A 204 -30.78 26.26 -28.71
C ARG A 204 -29.39 26.54 -29.28
N LEU A 205 -28.32 26.21 -28.54
CA LEU A 205 -26.94 26.34 -29.02
C LEU A 205 -26.64 25.40 -30.19
N GLU A 206 -27.06 24.13 -30.12
CA GLU A 206 -26.92 23.15 -31.20
C GLU A 206 -27.58 23.64 -32.50
N LYS A 207 -28.78 24.22 -32.40
CA LYS A 207 -29.46 24.83 -33.55
C LYS A 207 -28.68 26.04 -34.12
N LEU A 208 -28.13 26.91 -33.26
CA LEU A 208 -27.33 28.05 -33.71
C LEU A 208 -25.99 27.62 -34.36
N TRP A 209 -25.35 26.58 -33.81
CA TRP A 209 -24.14 25.96 -34.32
C TRP A 209 -24.36 25.41 -35.74
N ALA A 210 -25.44 24.65 -35.96
CA ALA A 210 -25.80 24.11 -37.27
C ALA A 210 -26.11 25.22 -38.31
N ILE A 211 -26.72 26.33 -37.88
CA ILE A 211 -26.96 27.50 -38.77
C ILE A 211 -25.63 28.16 -39.19
N GLN A 212 -24.63 28.24 -38.32
CA GLN A 212 -23.31 28.78 -38.71
C GLN A 212 -22.57 27.81 -39.65
N ASP A 213 -22.67 26.50 -39.41
CA ASP A 213 -22.06 25.48 -40.27
C ASP A 213 -22.59 25.56 -41.71
N ALA A 214 -23.91 25.71 -41.88
CA ALA A 214 -24.53 25.91 -43.19
C ALA A 214 -24.00 27.18 -43.89
N LYS A 215 -23.91 28.31 -43.16
CA LYS A 215 -23.41 29.58 -43.72
C LYS A 215 -21.91 29.56 -44.05
N LYS A 216 -21.11 28.78 -43.31
CA LYS A 216 -19.68 28.59 -43.57
C LYS A 216 -19.41 27.92 -44.93
N ARG A 217 -20.32 27.07 -45.41
CA ARG A 217 -20.16 26.30 -46.65
C ARG A 217 -20.58 27.04 -47.93
N CYS A 218 -21.13 28.26 -47.84
CA CYS A 218 -21.55 29.04 -49.00
C CYS A 218 -20.39 29.90 -49.56
N PRO A 219 -19.98 29.76 -50.83
CA PRO A 219 -18.94 30.59 -51.43
C PRO A 219 -19.42 32.02 -51.73
N ASP A 220 -18.52 32.99 -51.70
CA ASP A 220 -18.83 34.41 -51.89
C ASP A 220 -19.19 34.75 -53.36
N PRO A 221 -20.33 35.41 -53.64
CA PRO A 221 -20.73 35.83 -54.99
C PRO A 221 -19.76 36.78 -55.72
N LEU A 222 -18.89 37.49 -55.00
CA LEU A 222 -17.90 38.37 -55.61
C LEU A 222 -16.65 37.59 -56.03
N LEU A 223 -16.22 36.63 -55.22
CA LEU A 223 -15.10 35.73 -55.52
C LEU A 223 -15.41 34.86 -56.75
N LEU A 224 -16.64 34.33 -56.83
CA LEU A 224 -17.20 33.66 -58.02
C LEU A 224 -17.07 34.51 -59.31
N ARG A 225 -17.36 35.81 -59.23
CA ARG A 225 -17.26 36.71 -60.39
C ARG A 225 -15.82 37.03 -60.78
N PHE A 226 -14.89 37.05 -59.82
CA PHE A 226 -13.46 37.26 -60.10
C PHE A 226 -12.85 36.03 -60.79
N GLU A 227 -13.17 34.81 -60.34
CA GLU A 227 -12.80 33.57 -61.05
C GLU A 227 -13.26 33.59 -62.52
N MET A 228 -14.50 33.99 -62.78
CA MET A 228 -15.03 34.11 -64.15
C MET A 228 -14.28 35.14 -64.99
N PHE A 229 -13.97 36.32 -64.42
CA PHE A 229 -13.22 37.37 -65.12
C PHE A 229 -11.80 36.90 -65.48
N ASN A 230 -11.07 36.30 -64.53
CA ASN A 230 -9.70 35.83 -64.74
C ASN A 230 -9.64 34.75 -65.85
N ARG A 231 -10.61 33.82 -65.85
CA ARG A 231 -10.74 32.82 -66.93
C ARG A 231 -10.93 33.46 -68.31
N GLN A 232 -11.64 34.59 -68.41
CA GLN A 232 -11.81 35.29 -69.69
C GLN A 232 -10.53 35.99 -70.16
N VAL A 233 -9.76 36.59 -69.25
CA VAL A 233 -8.48 37.26 -69.57
C VAL A 233 -7.46 36.25 -70.08
N ILE A 234 -7.25 35.14 -69.37
CA ILE A 234 -6.33 34.07 -69.76
C ILE A 234 -6.68 33.51 -71.16
N ARG A 235 -7.99 33.32 -71.44
CA ARG A 235 -8.46 32.86 -72.76
C ARG A 235 -8.15 33.87 -73.88
N ARG A 236 -8.27 35.18 -73.62
CA ARG A 236 -7.99 36.22 -74.61
C ARG A 236 -6.49 36.34 -74.92
N ASP A 237 -5.65 36.27 -73.90
CA ASP A 237 -4.18 36.28 -74.04
C ASP A 237 -3.70 35.11 -74.91
N SER A 238 -4.19 33.90 -74.59
CA SER A 238 -3.88 32.67 -75.33
C SER A 238 -4.24 32.78 -76.83
N LEU A 239 -5.43 33.31 -77.13
CA LEU A 239 -5.89 33.49 -78.52
C LEU A 239 -5.08 34.55 -79.28
N LEU A 240 -4.67 35.64 -78.62
CA LEU A 240 -3.81 36.66 -79.23
C LEU A 240 -2.44 36.07 -79.60
N LYS A 241 -1.85 35.27 -78.70
CA LYS A 241 -0.57 34.59 -78.93
C LYS A 241 -0.65 33.64 -80.14
N GLU A 242 -1.70 32.83 -80.22
CA GLU A 242 -1.92 31.89 -81.32
C GLU A 242 -2.10 32.61 -82.68
N TYR A 243 -2.87 33.71 -82.71
CA TYR A 243 -3.10 34.49 -83.92
C TYR A 243 -1.81 35.09 -84.50
N MET A 244 -0.93 35.61 -83.64
CA MET A 244 0.36 36.17 -84.08
C MET A 244 1.29 35.12 -84.66
N LEU A 245 1.37 33.94 -84.04
CA LEU A 245 2.17 32.82 -84.53
C LEU A 245 1.65 32.25 -85.85
N LYS A 246 0.32 32.20 -86.04
CA LYS A 246 -0.29 31.82 -87.32
C LYS A 246 0.10 32.80 -88.44
N ASN A 247 0.08 34.11 -88.17
CA ASN A 247 0.45 35.11 -89.15
C ASN A 247 1.95 35.05 -89.51
N SER A 248 2.85 34.77 -88.56
CA SER A 248 4.28 34.58 -88.89
C SER A 248 4.51 33.37 -89.79
N ARG A 249 3.80 32.24 -89.57
CA ARG A 249 3.91 31.05 -90.43
C ARG A 249 3.46 31.33 -91.87
N LEU A 250 2.29 31.95 -92.04
CA LEU A 250 1.75 32.30 -93.36
C LEU A 250 2.68 33.25 -94.15
N MET A 251 3.37 34.17 -93.45
CA MET A 251 4.34 35.06 -94.07
C MET A 251 5.58 34.30 -94.57
N ILE A 252 6.07 33.33 -93.79
CA ILE A 252 7.22 32.49 -94.13
C ILE A 252 6.90 31.55 -95.28
N GLU A 253 5.72 30.91 -95.30
CA GLU A 253 5.24 30.11 -96.43
C GLU A 253 5.21 30.92 -97.73
N ARG A 254 4.75 32.19 -97.67
CA ARG A 254 4.75 33.09 -98.83
C ARG A 254 6.16 33.46 -99.30
N GLN A 255 7.13 33.62 -98.39
CA GLN A 255 8.53 33.88 -98.74
C GLN A 255 9.19 32.62 -99.35
N GLN A 256 8.96 31.44 -98.78
CA GLN A 256 9.47 30.16 -99.29
C GLN A 256 9.00 29.88 -100.72
N TRP A 257 7.71 30.10 -101.01
CA TRP A 257 7.15 29.90 -102.34
C TRP A 257 7.83 30.78 -103.42
N GLN A 258 8.29 31.99 -103.07
CA GLN A 258 9.04 32.85 -103.98
C GLN A 258 10.45 32.31 -104.26
N TYR A 259 11.10 31.71 -103.25
CA TYR A 259 12.41 31.07 -103.40
C TYR A 259 12.35 29.82 -104.28
N ASP A 260 11.40 28.91 -104.03
CA ASP A 260 11.28 27.65 -104.76
C ASP A 260 11.01 27.88 -106.27
N ARG A 261 10.18 28.88 -106.61
CA ARG A 261 9.92 29.31 -108.00
C ARG A 261 11.13 29.90 -108.70
N ALA A 262 12.08 30.49 -107.98
CA ALA A 262 13.36 30.92 -108.54
C ALA A 262 14.29 29.72 -108.78
N LEU A 263 14.23 28.69 -107.92
CA LEU A 263 15.03 27.47 -108.01
C LEU A 263 14.58 26.56 -109.18
N GLU A 264 13.27 26.38 -109.39
CA GLU A 264 12.74 25.55 -110.50
C GLU A 264 13.28 25.99 -111.87
N ARG A 265 13.38 27.30 -112.11
CA ARG A 265 13.94 27.88 -113.35
C ARG A 265 15.42 27.54 -113.59
N VAL A 266 16.12 27.02 -112.59
CA VAL A 266 17.51 26.56 -112.70
C VAL A 266 17.57 25.07 -113.13
N ASN A 267 16.53 24.28 -112.86
CA ASN A 267 16.56 22.81 -112.96
C ASN A 267 15.98 22.20 -114.25
N ASP A 268 15.22 22.95 -115.06
CA ASP A 268 14.37 22.40 -116.13
C ASP A 268 15.11 21.98 -117.43
N THR A 269 16.07 21.03 -117.35
CA THR A 269 17.06 20.77 -118.43
C THR A 269 17.51 19.31 -118.74
N LEU A 270 16.83 18.20 -118.35
CA LEU A 270 17.30 16.77 -118.56
C LEU A 270 16.21 15.67 -118.82
N GLN A 271 16.53 14.52 -119.48
CA GLN A 271 15.63 13.32 -119.71
C GLN A 271 16.33 11.91 -119.86
N PRO A 272 15.70 10.74 -119.48
CA PRO A 272 16.27 9.35 -119.59
C PRO A 272 15.43 8.26 -120.35
N GLN A 273 15.98 7.02 -120.52
CA GLN A 273 15.84 6.27 -121.80
C GLN A 273 15.20 4.84 -121.89
N TRP A 274 15.46 3.82 -121.04
CA TRP A 274 15.07 2.40 -121.34
C TRP A 274 13.91 1.80 -120.53
N SER A 275 13.01 1.09 -121.23
CA SER A 275 11.68 0.68 -120.74
C SER A 275 11.64 -0.64 -119.96
N GLY A 276 12.47 -1.63 -120.29
CA GLY A 276 12.32 -3.01 -119.77
C GLY A 276 12.58 -3.15 -118.27
N LEU A 277 13.58 -2.44 -117.73
CA LEU A 277 13.85 -2.37 -116.29
C LEU A 277 12.63 -1.84 -115.51
N ARG A 278 11.75 -1.08 -116.15
CA ARG A 278 10.61 -0.40 -115.52
C ARG A 278 9.55 -1.37 -115.02
N GLU A 279 9.33 -2.55 -115.61
CA GLU A 279 8.46 -3.57 -115.00
C GLU A 279 9.12 -4.29 -113.84
N ARG A 280 10.43 -4.57 -113.93
CA ARG A 280 11.20 -5.15 -112.82
C ARG A 280 11.25 -4.21 -111.62
N PHE A 281 11.54 -2.92 -111.83
CA PHE A 281 11.45 -1.87 -110.82
C PHE A 281 10.01 -1.59 -110.40
N ARG A 282 9.01 -1.61 -111.28
CA ARG A 282 7.60 -1.51 -110.85
C ARG A 282 7.24 -2.67 -109.93
N TYR A 283 7.61 -3.92 -110.23
CA TYR A 283 7.40 -5.06 -109.34
C TYR A 283 8.21 -4.94 -108.05
N PHE A 284 9.50 -4.56 -108.10
CA PHE A 284 10.33 -4.44 -106.89
C PHE A 284 9.89 -3.29 -106.01
N ASN A 285 9.59 -2.11 -106.57
CA ASN A 285 8.98 -0.99 -105.86
C ASN A 285 7.60 -1.40 -105.32
N HIS A 286 6.75 -2.04 -106.11
CA HIS A 286 5.44 -2.53 -105.65
C HIS A 286 5.56 -3.56 -104.52
N LYS A 287 6.52 -4.50 -104.57
CA LYS A 287 6.80 -5.44 -103.47
C LYS A 287 7.43 -4.77 -102.25
N TRP A 288 8.22 -3.72 -102.45
CA TRP A 288 8.79 -2.92 -101.37
C TRP A 288 7.68 -2.13 -100.70
N GLU A 289 6.96 -1.29 -101.45
CA GLU A 289 5.75 -0.55 -101.08
C GLU A 289 4.71 -1.45 -100.37
N LEU A 290 4.44 -2.66 -100.87
CA LEU A 290 3.37 -3.55 -100.36
C LEU A 290 3.81 -4.73 -99.50
N ARG A 291 5.06 -4.82 -99.05
CA ARG A 291 5.29 -5.28 -97.67
C ARG A 291 5.34 -4.11 -96.69
N THR A 292 5.76 -2.91 -97.14
CA THR A 292 5.87 -1.76 -96.23
C THR A 292 4.56 -1.15 -95.76
N ASN A 293 3.37 -1.40 -96.34
CA ASN A 293 2.13 -0.94 -95.70
C ASN A 293 1.96 -1.46 -94.25
N TYR A 294 2.61 -2.59 -93.90
CA TYR A 294 2.71 -3.14 -92.54
C TYR A 294 3.83 -2.51 -91.66
N GLN A 295 4.51 -1.47 -92.14
CA GLN A 295 5.55 -0.68 -91.44
C GLN A 295 5.57 0.83 -91.85
N ALA A 296 4.64 1.27 -92.70
CA ALA A 296 4.72 2.55 -93.41
C ALA A 296 4.31 3.75 -92.57
N GLY A 297 3.47 3.56 -91.54
CA GLY A 297 3.04 4.66 -90.66
C GLY A 297 4.25 5.38 -90.07
N GLU A 298 5.05 4.69 -89.26
CA GLU A 298 6.24 5.26 -88.63
C GLU A 298 7.37 5.61 -89.60
N LEU A 299 7.51 4.91 -90.73
CA LEU A 299 8.61 5.15 -91.66
C LEU A 299 8.33 6.26 -92.69
N VAL A 300 7.09 6.40 -93.18
CA VAL A 300 6.69 7.55 -94.02
C VAL A 300 6.53 8.78 -93.15
N THR A 301 5.96 8.67 -91.95
CA THR A 301 6.02 9.78 -90.99
C THR A 301 7.47 10.11 -90.66
N ARG A 302 8.37 9.18 -90.29
CA ARG A 302 9.80 9.48 -90.11
C ARG A 302 10.42 10.18 -91.32
N LYS A 303 10.20 9.71 -92.54
CA LYS A 303 10.86 10.29 -93.73
C LYS A 303 10.38 11.71 -94.01
N LYS A 304 9.08 11.98 -93.86
CA LYS A 304 8.51 13.34 -93.97
C LYS A 304 8.92 14.21 -92.77
N TYR A 305 8.88 13.66 -91.56
CA TYR A 305 9.31 14.26 -90.30
C TYR A 305 10.78 14.65 -90.29
N PHE A 306 11.67 13.88 -90.92
CA PHE A 306 13.10 14.22 -91.07
C PHE A 306 13.32 15.34 -92.09
N TYR A 307 12.60 15.35 -93.22
CA TYR A 307 12.68 16.45 -94.20
C TYR A 307 12.09 17.76 -93.63
N ASP A 308 10.90 17.69 -93.03
CA ASP A 308 10.26 18.80 -92.32
C ASP A 308 11.11 19.25 -91.13
N ARG A 309 11.82 18.33 -90.45
CA ARG A 309 12.79 18.68 -89.42
C ARG A 309 13.90 19.53 -89.99
N VAL A 310 14.74 19.03 -90.90
CA VAL A 310 15.96 19.74 -91.32
C VAL A 310 15.65 21.14 -91.89
N SER A 311 14.57 21.31 -92.65
CA SER A 311 14.19 22.62 -93.22
C SER A 311 13.52 23.57 -92.22
N PHE A 312 12.71 23.06 -91.28
CA PHE A 312 11.99 23.89 -90.30
C PHE A 312 12.58 23.82 -88.88
N GLU A 313 13.70 23.13 -88.60
CA GLU A 313 14.30 23.03 -87.26
C GLU A 313 14.64 24.42 -86.69
N PRO A 314 15.22 25.38 -87.46
CA PRO A 314 15.46 26.74 -86.98
C PRO A 314 14.17 27.49 -86.63
N LEU A 315 13.12 27.28 -87.43
CA LEU A 315 11.80 27.90 -87.25
C LEU A 315 11.08 27.29 -86.02
N ARG A 316 11.10 25.96 -85.89
CA ARG A 316 10.64 25.23 -84.70
C ARG A 316 11.44 25.62 -83.47
N GLN A 317 12.75 25.82 -83.53
CA GLN A 317 13.54 26.30 -82.39
C GLN A 317 13.19 27.74 -82.00
N ALA A 318 12.92 28.62 -82.98
CA ALA A 318 12.40 29.96 -82.71
C ALA A 318 11.00 29.91 -82.06
N GLU A 319 10.09 29.08 -82.55
CA GLU A 319 8.78 28.85 -81.94
C GLU A 319 8.89 28.18 -80.56
N HIS A 320 9.78 27.20 -80.36
CA HIS A 320 9.97 26.54 -79.07
C HIS A 320 10.52 27.52 -78.03
N ARG A 321 11.41 28.44 -78.45
CA ARG A 321 11.84 29.58 -77.62
C ARG A 321 10.68 30.54 -77.30
N LEU A 322 9.54 30.50 -77.99
CA LEU A 322 8.37 31.33 -77.66
C LEU A 322 7.27 30.63 -76.88
N TYR A 323 7.13 29.32 -77.07
CA TYR A 323 6.29 28.53 -76.20
C TYR A 323 6.93 28.36 -74.82
N TYR A 324 8.27 28.45 -74.69
CA TYR A 324 8.98 28.13 -73.44
C TYR A 324 9.97 29.19 -72.88
N VAL A 325 10.14 30.39 -73.47
CA VAL A 325 10.83 31.48 -72.76
C VAL A 325 9.86 32.17 -71.79
N ARG A 326 10.30 32.25 -70.52
CA ARG A 326 9.50 32.48 -69.30
C ARG A 326 8.65 31.27 -68.93
N GLY A 327 9.30 30.32 -68.26
CA GLY A 327 8.61 29.21 -67.60
C GLY A 327 7.69 29.72 -66.50
N VAL A 328 6.41 29.41 -66.64
CA VAL A 328 5.37 29.20 -65.62
C VAL A 328 4.15 28.68 -66.40
N ASP A 329 3.49 27.67 -65.84
CA ASP A 329 2.19 27.09 -66.20
C ASP A 329 1.97 26.43 -67.57
N THR A 330 1.96 25.09 -67.51
CA THR A 330 1.12 24.26 -68.38
C THR A 330 -0.37 24.55 -68.14
N VAL A 331 -0.97 25.43 -68.94
CA VAL A 331 -2.43 25.54 -69.06
C VAL A 331 -2.89 24.71 -70.27
N PRO A 332 -3.73 23.67 -70.10
CA PRO A 332 -4.25 22.88 -71.21
C PRO A 332 -5.15 23.69 -72.17
N PRO A 333 -5.31 23.26 -73.43
CA PRO A 333 -6.20 23.93 -74.38
C PRO A 333 -7.65 24.09 -73.86
N LEU A 334 -8.16 25.31 -73.95
CA LEU A 334 -9.47 25.73 -73.45
C LEU A 334 -10.65 25.26 -74.32
N TRP A 335 -10.97 23.96 -74.27
CA TRP A 335 -12.30 23.43 -74.64
C TRP A 335 -12.62 22.08 -73.99
N LEU A 336 -12.73 22.00 -72.66
CA LEU A 336 -13.67 21.13 -71.89
C LEU A 336 -13.38 21.11 -70.37
N THR A 337 -13.36 22.28 -69.72
CA THR A 337 -13.47 22.38 -68.24
C THR A 337 -14.27 23.60 -67.79
N ALA A 338 -15.58 23.40 -67.66
CA ALA A 338 -16.29 23.78 -66.45
C ALA A 338 -16.68 22.44 -65.79
N GLU A 339 -16.64 22.24 -64.47
CA GLU A 339 -16.70 23.20 -63.36
C GLU A 339 -15.62 22.95 -62.29
N ARG A 340 -15.72 23.68 -61.15
CA ARG A 340 -14.81 23.62 -60.00
C ARG A 340 -14.65 22.20 -59.41
N LEU A 341 -13.46 21.92 -58.90
CA LEU A 341 -13.26 20.91 -57.84
C LEU A 341 -12.64 21.58 -56.60
N ASP A 342 -12.73 20.83 -55.48
CA ASP A 342 -12.11 21.01 -54.15
C ASP A 342 -13.06 21.42 -53.01
N THR A 343 -13.00 20.84 -51.80
CA THR A 343 -12.12 19.79 -51.21
C THR A 343 -12.82 19.23 -49.94
N VAL A 344 -12.53 18.06 -49.36
CA VAL A 344 -11.83 16.84 -49.78
C VAL A 344 -12.26 15.71 -48.83
N GLN A 345 -12.46 14.49 -49.35
CA GLN A 345 -11.88 13.24 -48.81
C GLN A 345 -12.27 12.04 -49.69
N THR A 346 -11.57 11.87 -50.80
CA THR A 346 -11.04 10.56 -51.22
C THR A 346 -9.68 10.79 -51.87
N ARG A 347 -8.81 9.77 -51.79
CA ARG A 347 -7.43 9.71 -52.32
C ARG A 347 -6.34 10.34 -51.44
N GLN A 348 -5.94 9.54 -50.44
CA GLN A 348 -4.52 9.29 -50.24
C GLN A 348 -3.86 8.87 -51.56
N LYS A 349 -2.82 9.59 -52.00
CA LYS A 349 -1.51 9.04 -52.43
C LYS A 349 -0.63 10.17 -53.00
N SER A 350 0.63 10.19 -52.54
CA SER A 350 1.85 10.69 -53.21
C SER A 350 1.79 11.97 -54.03
N LEU A 351 2.63 12.94 -53.68
CA LEU A 351 3.66 13.57 -54.56
C LEU A 351 4.47 14.66 -53.80
N ALA A 352 4.76 14.43 -52.52
CA ALA A 352 5.73 15.19 -51.73
C ALA A 352 7.02 14.38 -51.43
N ASN A 353 7.12 13.17 -51.99
CA ASN A 353 8.38 12.46 -52.18
C ASN A 353 8.77 12.57 -53.65
N PHE A 354 9.04 13.79 -54.12
CA PHE A 354 9.95 13.94 -55.26
C PHE A 354 11.36 13.87 -54.70
N SER A 355 12.09 12.78 -54.95
CA SER A 355 13.54 12.91 -55.07
C SER A 355 13.82 13.50 -56.45
N GLU A 356 14.82 14.38 -56.53
CA GLU A 356 15.18 15.11 -57.77
C GLU A 356 15.44 14.14 -58.94
N GLU A 357 15.97 12.96 -58.63
CA GLU A 357 16.27 11.85 -59.55
C GLU A 357 15.09 11.46 -60.45
N SER A 358 13.85 11.50 -59.92
CA SER A 358 12.65 11.14 -60.68
C SER A 358 12.29 12.12 -61.79
N ILE A 359 12.75 13.38 -61.67
CA ILE A 359 12.58 14.43 -62.68
C ILE A 359 13.75 14.37 -63.69
N PHE A 360 14.96 14.08 -63.22
CA PHE A 360 16.12 13.84 -64.09
C PHE A 360 15.97 12.60 -64.99
N ALA A 361 15.15 11.61 -64.61
CA ALA A 361 14.91 10.40 -65.39
C ALA A 361 14.05 10.60 -66.68
N TYR A 362 13.33 11.71 -66.84
CA TYR A 362 12.44 11.93 -68.00
C TYR A 362 13.15 12.57 -69.22
N TYR A 363 14.36 13.12 -69.05
CA TYR A 363 15.07 13.89 -70.09
C TYR A 363 16.56 13.50 -70.31
N GLY A 364 17.02 12.40 -69.72
CA GLY A 364 18.46 12.11 -69.59
C GLY A 364 19.25 11.96 -70.90
N LEU A 365 20.45 12.53 -70.92
CA LEU A 365 21.66 12.04 -71.59
C LEU A 365 22.85 12.35 -70.65
N GLY A 366 23.82 11.43 -70.56
CA GLY A 366 24.86 11.40 -69.51
C GLY A 366 25.93 12.51 -69.57
N ASP A 367 27.00 12.43 -68.80
CA ASP A 367 27.57 11.25 -68.11
C ASP A 367 28.53 11.69 -66.98
N GLU A 368 28.79 10.80 -66.01
CA GLU A 368 30.14 10.41 -65.55
C GLU A 368 30.13 9.65 -64.20
N GLN A 369 30.49 8.36 -64.30
CA GLN A 369 31.35 7.60 -63.39
C GLN A 369 30.99 7.48 -61.88
N THR A 370 30.44 6.32 -61.50
CA THR A 370 31.17 5.28 -60.75
C THR A 370 30.28 4.04 -60.52
N GLY A 371 30.87 2.85 -60.29
CA GLY A 371 30.14 1.76 -59.63
C GLY A 371 29.37 0.75 -60.49
N PHE A 372 29.99 0.24 -61.56
CA PHE A 372 30.12 -1.20 -61.84
C PHE A 372 28.92 -2.18 -61.71
N THR A 373 28.66 -2.87 -62.84
CA THR A 373 28.19 -4.26 -62.98
C THR A 373 26.72 -4.62 -62.65
N ARG A 374 26.07 -5.56 -63.38
CA ARG A 374 26.63 -6.65 -64.22
C ARG A 374 25.75 -6.98 -65.45
N SER A 375 26.32 -6.73 -66.63
CA SER A 375 26.30 -7.58 -67.84
C SER A 375 25.21 -8.66 -68.04
N LYS A 376 24.53 -8.61 -69.20
CA LYS A 376 24.43 -9.71 -70.20
C LYS A 376 23.93 -9.16 -71.57
N LEU A 377 24.80 -9.22 -72.60
CA LEU A 377 24.62 -8.83 -74.04
C LEU A 377 24.39 -10.11 -74.91
N PRO A 378 24.28 -10.14 -76.29
CA PRO A 378 24.54 -9.10 -77.34
C PRO A 378 23.67 -9.00 -78.67
N LEU A 379 23.90 -7.91 -79.45
CA LEU A 379 23.80 -7.65 -80.95
C LEU A 379 22.41 -7.59 -81.69
N TYR A 380 22.17 -7.17 -82.96
CA TYR A 380 22.93 -6.86 -84.24
C TYR A 380 22.28 -5.69 -85.11
N ALA A 381 22.68 -5.43 -86.40
CA ALA A 381 22.26 -4.27 -87.27
C ALA A 381 22.27 -4.48 -88.83
N TYR A 382 21.84 -3.52 -89.71
CA TYR A 382 21.93 -3.57 -91.23
C TYR A 382 21.85 -2.22 -92.05
N HIS A 383 22.28 -2.22 -93.35
CA HIS A 383 22.56 -1.08 -94.29
C HIS A 383 22.31 -1.42 -95.81
N ARG A 384 22.19 -0.48 -96.81
CA ARG A 384 22.28 -0.72 -98.31
C ARG A 384 22.28 0.52 -99.27
N ASN A 385 22.83 0.37 -100.52
CA ASN A 385 23.02 1.38 -101.62
C ASN A 385 22.08 1.23 -102.86
N LEU A 386 22.16 2.17 -103.85
CA LEU A 386 21.56 2.13 -105.22
C LEU A 386 22.56 2.64 -106.31
N SER A 387 22.33 2.31 -107.59
CA SER A 387 23.33 2.31 -108.70
C SER A 387 23.18 3.35 -109.83
N ASP A 388 24.26 3.55 -110.60
CA ASP A 388 24.50 4.60 -111.63
C ASP A 388 23.62 4.59 -112.92
N SER A 389 23.34 5.78 -113.50
CA SER A 389 23.24 6.08 -114.96
C SER A 389 22.60 7.46 -115.33
N LEU A 390 23.32 8.61 -115.30
CA LEU A 390 22.88 9.95 -115.79
C LEU A 390 24.06 10.90 -116.19
N GLN A 391 23.80 12.01 -116.94
CA GLN A 391 24.75 13.12 -117.28
C GLN A 391 24.09 14.54 -117.22
N LEU A 392 24.88 15.64 -117.27
CA LEU A 392 24.52 17.03 -116.83
C LEU A 392 25.18 18.20 -117.64
N HIS A 393 24.63 19.43 -117.57
CA HIS A 393 25.23 20.71 -118.09
C HIS A 393 24.76 21.98 -117.29
N LEU A 394 25.42 23.16 -117.41
CA LEU A 394 25.30 24.34 -116.50
C LEU A 394 24.41 25.57 -116.96
N PRO A 395 23.86 26.42 -116.02
CA PRO A 395 22.84 27.47 -116.29
C PRO A 395 23.31 28.97 -116.27
N SER A 396 22.35 29.94 -116.39
CA SER A 396 22.58 31.37 -116.74
C SER A 396 22.45 32.44 -115.61
N ARG A 397 23.05 33.63 -115.85
CA ARG A 397 23.24 34.72 -114.85
C ARG A 397 21.98 35.38 -114.27
N LYS A 398 20.88 35.55 -115.04
CA LYS A 398 19.68 36.27 -114.53
C LYS A 398 18.95 35.43 -113.48
N ALA A 399 18.76 34.14 -113.76
CA ALA A 399 18.12 33.20 -112.84
C ALA A 399 18.86 33.13 -111.49
N SER A 400 20.20 33.13 -111.52
CA SER A 400 21.02 33.14 -110.30
C SER A 400 20.75 34.36 -109.41
N ARG A 401 20.53 35.56 -109.98
CA ARG A 401 20.31 36.79 -109.19
C ARG A 401 18.92 36.84 -108.55
N GLU A 402 17.89 36.35 -109.22
CA GLU A 402 16.54 36.24 -108.64
C GLU A 402 16.54 35.25 -107.45
N LEU A 403 17.28 34.13 -107.58
CA LEU A 403 17.44 33.17 -106.50
C LEU A 403 18.13 33.76 -105.26
N GLU A 404 19.16 34.59 -105.42
CA GLU A 404 19.81 35.24 -104.26
C GLU A 404 18.91 36.27 -103.56
N LEU A 405 18.16 37.10 -104.31
CA LEU A 405 17.25 38.09 -103.74
C LEU A 405 16.03 37.48 -103.04
N SER A 406 15.64 36.26 -103.42
CA SER A 406 14.54 35.52 -102.79
C SER A 406 14.92 34.80 -101.48
N ARG A 407 16.21 34.81 -101.09
CA ARG A 407 16.64 34.24 -99.79
C ARG A 407 16.11 35.09 -98.63
N PHE A 408 15.48 34.43 -97.67
CA PHE A 408 14.91 35.05 -96.47
C PHE A 408 15.29 34.25 -95.22
N ASP A 409 15.34 34.90 -94.05
CA ASP A 409 15.52 34.22 -92.76
C ASP A 409 14.19 34.15 -92.00
N SER A 410 13.62 32.95 -91.94
CA SER A 410 12.41 32.64 -91.19
C SER A 410 12.46 33.08 -89.72
N VAL A 411 13.63 33.07 -89.07
CA VAL A 411 13.78 33.43 -87.65
C VAL A 411 13.56 34.92 -87.42
N THR A 412 13.98 35.79 -88.35
CA THR A 412 13.71 37.24 -88.25
C THR A 412 12.23 37.57 -88.42
N THR A 413 11.53 36.91 -89.35
CA THR A 413 10.09 37.08 -89.54
C THR A 413 9.31 36.70 -88.28
N VAL A 414 9.66 35.58 -87.63
CA VAL A 414 9.05 35.20 -86.33
C VAL A 414 9.32 36.27 -85.26
N LYS A 415 10.57 36.75 -85.11
CA LYS A 415 10.96 37.81 -84.15
C LYS A 415 10.11 39.07 -84.22
N HIS A 416 9.72 39.49 -85.43
CA HIS A 416 8.86 40.66 -85.60
C HIS A 416 7.47 40.46 -84.96
N TYR A 417 6.79 39.35 -85.23
CA TYR A 417 5.44 39.08 -84.71
C TYR A 417 5.41 38.84 -83.19
N ILE A 418 6.50 38.33 -82.60
CA ILE A 418 6.67 38.23 -81.14
C ILE A 418 6.59 39.60 -80.48
N HIS A 419 7.36 40.56 -80.99
CA HIS A 419 7.44 41.90 -80.43
C HIS A 419 6.07 42.61 -80.50
N CYS A 420 5.32 42.38 -81.57
CA CYS A 420 3.93 42.83 -81.70
C CYS A 420 2.99 42.18 -80.66
N TYR A 421 3.13 40.89 -80.37
CA TYR A 421 2.39 40.21 -79.30
C TYR A 421 2.70 40.81 -77.91
N GLU A 422 3.98 40.93 -77.55
CA GLU A 422 4.39 41.44 -76.23
C GLU A 422 3.95 42.90 -76.02
N SER A 423 4.04 43.73 -77.06
CA SER A 423 3.54 45.11 -77.04
C SER A 423 2.03 45.17 -76.79
N LEU A 424 1.21 44.44 -77.56
CA LEU A 424 -0.24 44.43 -77.34
C LEU A 424 -0.65 43.85 -75.98
N ARG A 425 0.05 42.80 -75.51
CA ARG A 425 -0.20 42.18 -74.21
C ARG A 425 0.09 43.14 -73.04
N SER A 426 1.13 43.97 -73.15
CA SER A 426 1.51 44.93 -72.10
C SER A 426 0.67 46.20 -72.07
N VAL A 427 0.09 46.61 -73.22
CA VAL A 427 -0.72 47.83 -73.32
C VAL A 427 -2.19 47.61 -72.92
N TYR A 428 -2.79 46.46 -73.27
CA TYR A 428 -4.24 46.26 -73.10
C TYR A 428 -4.59 45.32 -71.92
N PRO A 429 -5.24 45.82 -70.85
CA PRO A 429 -5.53 45.04 -69.63
C PRO A 429 -6.28 43.73 -69.85
N GLN A 430 -7.07 43.62 -70.93
CA GLN A 430 -7.83 42.43 -71.26
C GLN A 430 -7.00 41.17 -71.59
N TYR A 431 -5.67 41.32 -71.73
CA TYR A 431 -4.74 40.22 -71.99
C TYR A 431 -3.80 39.91 -70.80
N HIS A 432 -3.78 40.71 -69.72
CA HIS A 432 -2.84 40.50 -68.62
C HIS A 432 -3.37 40.80 -67.21
N LEU A 433 -4.52 41.47 -67.05
CA LEU A 433 -5.04 41.85 -65.74
C LEU A 433 -5.75 40.69 -65.06
N ILE A 434 -5.05 39.99 -64.16
CA ILE A 434 -5.63 39.02 -63.23
C ILE A 434 -6.12 39.77 -61.99
N ARG A 435 -7.33 39.47 -61.51
CA ARG A 435 -7.93 40.06 -60.30
C ARG A 435 -7.90 39.09 -59.14
N GLU A 436 -7.22 39.46 -58.07
CA GLU A 436 -7.16 38.71 -56.82
C GLU A 436 -7.71 39.54 -55.66
N LEU A 437 -8.42 38.89 -54.73
CA LEU A 437 -8.96 39.55 -53.55
C LEU A 437 -7.96 39.47 -52.40
N TYR A 438 -7.18 40.52 -52.23
CA TYR A 438 -6.38 40.72 -51.02
C TYR A 438 -7.22 41.43 -49.93
N ASN A 439 -7.14 40.92 -48.69
CA ASN A 439 -7.73 41.50 -47.48
C ASN A 439 -9.26 41.70 -47.44
N ILE A 440 -10.02 40.62 -47.68
CA ILE A 440 -11.37 40.47 -47.10
C ILE A 440 -11.41 39.12 -46.38
N HIS A 441 -11.64 39.09 -45.06
CA HIS A 441 -11.96 37.85 -44.36
C HIS A 441 -13.27 37.29 -44.95
N PRO A 442 -13.27 36.11 -45.62
CA PRO A 442 -14.49 35.58 -46.19
C PRO A 442 -15.56 35.43 -45.09
N PRO A 443 -16.86 35.68 -45.37
CA PRO A 443 -17.92 35.51 -44.37
C PRO A 443 -17.87 34.16 -43.66
N ALA A 444 -17.41 33.11 -44.35
CA ALA A 444 -17.12 31.79 -43.82
C ALA A 444 -16.18 31.77 -42.59
N VAL A 445 -15.17 32.64 -42.51
CA VAL A 445 -14.25 32.73 -41.36
C VAL A 445 -14.97 33.27 -40.13
N ARG A 446 -15.80 34.31 -40.31
CA ARG A 446 -16.66 34.85 -39.22
C ARG A 446 -17.67 33.82 -38.74
N HIS A 447 -18.28 33.07 -39.67
CA HIS A 447 -19.19 31.98 -39.32
C HIS A 447 -18.49 30.81 -38.63
N ALA A 448 -17.26 30.45 -39.04
CA ALA A 448 -16.44 29.45 -38.36
C ALA A 448 -16.09 29.84 -36.91
N ALA A 449 -15.68 31.09 -36.67
CA ALA A 449 -15.40 31.58 -35.32
C ALA A 449 -16.65 31.59 -34.41
N LEU A 450 -17.83 31.91 -34.97
CA LEU A 450 -19.10 31.80 -34.24
C LEU A 450 -19.51 30.34 -33.97
N GLN A 451 -19.27 29.44 -34.93
CA GLN A 451 -19.49 28.01 -34.79
C GLN A 451 -18.60 27.43 -33.68
N GLU A 452 -17.31 27.74 -33.67
CA GLU A 452 -16.37 27.35 -32.61
C GLU A 452 -16.82 27.87 -31.24
N LYS A 453 -17.19 29.16 -31.15
CA LYS A 453 -17.76 29.74 -29.92
C LYS A 453 -18.95 28.94 -29.40
N TYR A 454 -19.94 28.61 -30.24
CA TYR A 454 -21.09 27.80 -29.82
C TYR A 454 -20.69 26.35 -29.47
N GLY A 455 -19.71 25.77 -30.18
CA GLY A 455 -19.16 24.45 -29.88
C GLY A 455 -18.55 24.39 -28.48
N ASN A 456 -17.77 25.40 -28.10
CA ASN A 456 -17.16 25.52 -26.77
C ASN A 456 -18.22 25.63 -25.66
N TRP A 457 -19.33 26.36 -25.88
CA TRP A 457 -20.46 26.38 -24.93
C TRP A 457 -21.16 25.02 -24.81
N ILE A 458 -21.34 24.28 -25.90
CA ILE A 458 -21.94 22.93 -25.88
C ILE A 458 -21.00 21.95 -25.16
N ALA A 459 -19.70 22.00 -25.44
CA ALA A 459 -18.68 21.20 -24.78
C ALA A 459 -18.66 21.48 -23.27
N HIS A 460 -18.70 22.75 -22.87
CA HIS A 460 -18.78 23.15 -21.45
C HIS A 460 -20.03 22.59 -20.75
N ILE A 461 -21.21 22.63 -21.39
CA ILE A 461 -22.44 22.04 -20.83
C ILE A 461 -22.31 20.52 -20.70
N ASN A 462 -21.66 19.86 -21.67
CA ASN A 462 -21.42 18.40 -21.64
C ASN A 462 -20.38 17.99 -20.59
N SER A 463 -19.44 18.88 -20.22
CA SER A 463 -18.43 18.62 -19.20
C SER A 463 -18.87 18.95 -17.77
N LEU A 464 -20.10 19.43 -17.56
CA LEU A 464 -20.63 19.67 -16.22
C LEU A 464 -20.88 18.34 -15.49
N ASP A 465 -20.18 18.10 -14.38
CA ASP A 465 -20.49 16.95 -13.53
C ASP A 465 -21.87 17.11 -12.87
N SER A 466 -22.67 16.07 -13.04
CA SER A 466 -23.92 15.85 -12.33
C SER A 466 -23.81 16.06 -10.82
N THR A 467 -22.76 15.57 -10.13
CA THR A 467 -22.68 15.65 -8.67
C THR A 467 -22.47 17.07 -8.17
N ASP A 468 -21.61 17.85 -8.84
CA ASP A 468 -21.38 19.27 -8.56
C ASP A 468 -22.61 20.14 -8.86
N LEU A 469 -23.43 19.77 -9.84
CA LEU A 469 -24.71 20.44 -10.07
C LEU A 469 -25.69 20.19 -8.92
N VAL A 470 -25.79 18.98 -8.35
CA VAL A 470 -26.69 18.72 -7.21
C VAL A 470 -26.29 19.51 -5.96
N LYS A 471 -24.98 19.66 -5.69
CA LYS A 471 -24.45 20.43 -4.53
C LYS A 471 -25.03 21.85 -4.44
N LYS A 472 -25.30 22.50 -5.58
CA LYS A 472 -25.90 23.85 -5.65
C LYS A 472 -27.36 23.91 -5.15
N PHE A 473 -28.03 22.77 -5.01
CA PHE A 473 -29.41 22.65 -4.54
C PHE A 473 -29.51 21.99 -3.15
N TYR A 474 -28.39 21.84 -2.45
CA TYR A 474 -28.36 21.39 -1.05
C TYR A 474 -28.96 22.47 -0.15
N ASN A 475 -29.87 22.08 0.74
CA ASN A 475 -30.36 22.94 1.81
C ASN A 475 -29.33 22.96 2.94
N THR A 476 -28.27 23.77 2.74
CA THR A 476 -27.15 23.93 3.67
C THR A 476 -27.60 24.29 5.08
N GLN A 477 -28.64 25.14 5.22
CA GLN A 477 -29.23 25.48 6.52
C GLN A 477 -29.83 24.26 7.23
N LYS A 478 -30.52 23.36 6.50
CA LYS A 478 -31.09 22.12 7.07
C LYS A 478 -30.01 21.10 7.41
N ILE A 479 -28.93 21.03 6.62
CA ILE A 479 -27.75 20.19 6.90
C ILE A 479 -27.07 20.68 8.17
N ALA A 480 -26.62 21.94 8.20
CA ALA A 480 -25.93 22.54 9.34
C ALA A 480 -26.77 22.52 10.63
N ARG A 481 -28.09 22.70 10.53
CA ARG A 481 -29.00 22.57 11.69
C ARG A 481 -29.10 21.13 12.21
N ASN A 482 -28.97 20.13 11.34
CA ASN A 482 -28.94 18.74 11.77
C ASN A 482 -27.58 18.37 12.38
N GLU A 483 -26.49 18.81 11.77
CA GLU A 483 -25.12 18.64 12.29
C GLU A 483 -24.97 19.30 13.67
N ALA A 484 -25.46 20.54 13.85
CA ALA A 484 -25.48 21.21 15.14
C ALA A 484 -26.29 20.44 16.20
N ARG A 485 -27.41 19.79 15.82
CA ARG A 485 -28.17 18.91 16.74
C ARG A 485 -27.44 17.61 17.07
N LYS A 486 -26.64 17.07 16.15
CA LYS A 486 -25.78 15.91 16.41
C LYS A 486 -24.62 16.28 17.34
N ALA A 487 -23.98 17.42 17.11
CA ALA A 487 -22.89 17.92 17.95
C ALA A 487 -23.37 18.22 19.39
N MET A 488 -24.51 18.89 19.53
CA MET A 488 -25.11 19.20 20.85
C MET A 488 -25.84 18.00 21.49
N LYS A 489 -25.78 16.80 20.92
CA LYS A 489 -26.57 15.65 21.38
C LYS A 489 -26.23 15.29 22.83
N ASP A 490 -24.95 15.20 23.16
CA ASP A 490 -24.49 14.75 24.48
C ASP A 490 -24.64 15.86 25.53
N GLU A 491 -24.40 17.13 25.15
CA GLU A 491 -24.73 18.30 25.98
C GLU A 491 -26.23 18.33 26.34
N LYS A 492 -27.11 18.07 25.36
CA LYS A 492 -28.56 18.01 25.58
C LYS A 492 -28.99 16.77 26.34
N TYR A 493 -28.26 15.66 26.24
CA TYR A 493 -28.47 14.51 27.12
C TYR A 493 -28.23 14.89 28.57
N HIS A 494 -27.05 15.42 28.91
CA HIS A 494 -26.71 15.82 30.28
C HIS A 494 -27.59 16.96 30.82
N GLY A 495 -28.05 17.88 29.96
CA GLY A 495 -28.97 18.96 30.34
C GLY A 495 -30.44 18.55 30.51
N ILE A 496 -30.86 17.41 29.97
CA ILE A 496 -32.27 16.93 30.05
C ILE A 496 -32.42 15.75 31.01
N VAL A 497 -31.47 14.81 31.00
CA VAL A 497 -31.49 13.58 31.79
C VAL A 497 -30.71 13.78 33.08
N ARG A 498 -31.42 14.10 34.16
CA ARG A 498 -30.78 14.42 35.45
C ARG A 498 -30.24 13.19 36.18
N PHE A 499 -30.91 12.05 36.02
CA PHE A 499 -30.57 10.78 36.68
C PHE A 499 -30.52 9.65 35.66
N PRO A 500 -29.41 9.45 34.94
CA PRO A 500 -29.31 8.45 33.90
C PRO A 500 -29.40 7.01 34.45
N PHE A 501 -29.99 6.12 33.67
CA PHE A 501 -29.91 4.67 33.89
C PHE A 501 -28.45 4.21 33.84
N ASN A 502 -28.11 3.16 34.59
CA ASN A 502 -26.79 2.55 34.55
C ASN A 502 -26.90 1.13 33.95
N PRO A 503 -26.49 0.92 32.69
CA PRO A 503 -26.55 -0.39 32.06
C PRO A 503 -25.54 -1.39 32.66
N ASP A 504 -24.51 -0.89 33.36
CA ASP A 504 -23.47 -1.72 34.00
C ASP A 504 -23.85 -2.19 35.42
N ALA A 505 -25.02 -1.75 35.93
CA ALA A 505 -25.56 -2.23 37.19
C ALA A 505 -26.00 -3.70 37.06
N GLU A 506 -25.73 -4.52 38.07
CA GLU A 506 -26.21 -5.92 38.11
C GLU A 506 -27.72 -5.98 38.37
N LEU A 507 -28.27 -4.91 38.98
CA LEU A 507 -29.69 -4.75 39.23
C LEU A 507 -30.05 -3.27 39.13
N ASP A 508 -31.13 -2.94 38.41
CA ASP A 508 -31.81 -1.64 38.51
C ASP A 508 -33.33 -1.87 38.53
N THR A 509 -33.86 -2.25 39.69
CA THR A 509 -35.27 -2.63 39.86
C THR A 509 -36.11 -1.56 40.55
N VAL A 510 -37.41 -1.57 40.27
CA VAL A 510 -38.38 -0.76 41.01
C VAL A 510 -38.81 -1.52 42.27
N ILE A 511 -38.68 -0.90 43.43
CA ILE A 511 -39.17 -1.45 44.71
C ILE A 511 -40.57 -0.91 45.02
N TYR A 512 -41.45 -1.82 45.44
CA TYR A 512 -42.69 -1.53 46.15
C TYR A 512 -42.48 -1.76 47.64
N ALA A 513 -43.12 -0.96 48.50
CA ALA A 513 -42.81 -0.86 49.93
C ALA A 513 -43.04 -2.16 50.75
N ALA A 514 -42.05 -3.05 50.71
CA ALA A 514 -42.00 -4.31 51.44
C ALA A 514 -41.21 -4.16 52.75
N ASP A 515 -41.41 -5.04 53.73
CA ASP A 515 -40.74 -4.90 55.03
C ASP A 515 -39.21 -5.06 54.91
N GLN A 516 -38.74 -5.99 54.08
CA GLN A 516 -37.33 -6.11 53.68
C GLN A 516 -37.23 -6.63 52.24
N VAL A 517 -36.34 -6.03 51.45
CA VAL A 517 -35.95 -6.58 50.13
C VAL A 517 -34.63 -7.32 50.30
N LYS A 518 -34.60 -8.61 49.95
CA LYS A 518 -33.40 -9.46 49.96
C LYS A 518 -33.02 -9.80 48.52
N PHE A 519 -31.81 -9.46 48.11
CA PHE A 519 -31.28 -9.76 46.79
C PHE A 519 -30.06 -10.70 46.90
N LEU A 520 -30.08 -11.81 46.16
CA LEU A 520 -28.93 -12.71 46.06
C LEU A 520 -27.97 -12.18 44.98
N TYR A 521 -26.85 -11.61 45.42
CA TYR A 521 -25.75 -11.21 44.56
C TYR A 521 -24.89 -12.43 44.20
N SER A 522 -24.48 -12.54 42.94
CA SER A 522 -23.54 -13.56 42.47
C SER A 522 -22.72 -13.00 41.30
N GLN A 523 -21.42 -12.78 41.48
CA GLN A 523 -20.53 -12.34 40.40
C GLN A 523 -19.29 -13.23 40.32
N LYS A 524 -18.92 -13.63 39.10
CA LYS A 524 -17.63 -14.27 38.81
C LYS A 524 -16.55 -13.20 38.65
N VAL A 525 -15.47 -13.35 39.39
CA VAL A 525 -14.35 -12.39 39.46
C VAL A 525 -13.05 -13.09 39.05
N PRO A 526 -12.19 -12.51 38.20
CA PRO A 526 -10.92 -13.13 37.84
C PRO A 526 -9.97 -13.18 39.03
N ALA A 527 -9.38 -14.36 39.25
CA ALA A 527 -8.39 -14.59 40.30
C ALA A 527 -7.04 -13.95 39.94
N ASP A 528 -6.35 -13.45 40.96
CA ASP A 528 -5.03 -12.82 40.88
C ASP A 528 -4.13 -13.22 42.06
N GLU A 529 -2.95 -12.62 42.10
CA GLU A 529 -1.92 -12.78 43.15
C GLU A 529 -2.47 -12.56 44.57
N ASN A 530 -3.42 -11.63 44.73
CA ASN A 530 -4.00 -11.23 46.02
C ASN A 530 -5.33 -11.90 46.34
N SER A 531 -5.83 -12.77 45.46
CA SER A 531 -7.15 -13.42 45.58
C SER A 531 -7.18 -14.63 46.52
N ALA A 532 -6.16 -14.84 47.36
CA ALA A 532 -6.16 -15.91 48.36
C ALA A 532 -7.14 -15.64 49.53
N ARG A 533 -7.27 -14.37 49.93
CA ARG A 533 -8.22 -13.89 50.92
C ARG A 533 -8.83 -12.59 50.45
N MET A 534 -10.14 -12.61 50.21
CA MET A 534 -10.90 -11.47 49.71
C MET A 534 -11.84 -10.95 50.80
N LYS A 535 -12.09 -9.65 50.85
CA LYS A 535 -13.05 -9.05 51.80
C LYS A 535 -14.11 -8.27 51.04
N VAL A 536 -15.39 -8.51 51.33
CA VAL A 536 -16.51 -7.79 50.71
C VAL A 536 -17.21 -6.95 51.77
N TYR A 537 -17.38 -5.67 51.48
CA TYR A 537 -18.29 -4.78 52.21
C TYR A 537 -19.09 -3.95 51.22
N VAL A 538 -20.20 -3.36 51.69
CA VAL A 538 -21.06 -2.51 50.88
C VAL A 538 -20.88 -1.05 51.30
N VAL A 539 -20.80 -0.18 50.30
CA VAL A 539 -20.98 1.27 50.44
C VAL A 539 -22.16 1.70 49.58
N GLY A 540 -22.79 2.82 49.90
CA GLY A 540 -23.93 3.28 49.13
C GLY A 540 -24.35 4.69 49.42
N ASN A 541 -25.37 5.15 48.70
CA ASN A 541 -26.00 6.43 48.93
C ASN A 541 -27.47 6.42 48.51
N VAL A 542 -28.29 7.17 49.22
CA VAL A 542 -29.66 7.49 48.81
C VAL A 542 -29.62 8.76 47.98
N LEU A 543 -30.27 8.74 46.82
CA LEU A 543 -30.54 9.90 45.97
C LEU A 543 -32.03 10.20 46.02
N SER A 544 -32.38 11.44 46.36
CA SER A 544 -33.76 11.92 46.31
C SER A 544 -34.06 12.57 44.96
N GLY A 545 -35.31 12.52 44.49
CA GLY A 545 -35.72 13.11 43.20
C GLY A 545 -35.46 14.62 43.07
N ASN A 546 -35.26 15.33 44.18
CA ASN A 546 -34.82 16.74 44.20
C ASN A 546 -33.31 16.92 43.90
N GLY A 547 -32.51 15.85 43.90
CA GLY A 547 -31.06 15.84 43.68
C GLY A 547 -30.21 15.78 44.95
N SER A 548 -30.81 15.76 46.14
CA SER A 548 -30.06 15.57 47.40
C SER A 548 -29.46 14.16 47.47
N LYS A 549 -28.19 14.07 47.88
CA LYS A 549 -27.45 12.81 48.06
C LYS A 549 -27.10 12.61 49.54
N TYR A 550 -27.38 11.41 50.06
CA TYR A 550 -27.07 11.01 51.44
C TYR A 550 -26.20 9.75 51.44
N PRO A 551 -24.97 9.77 51.99
CA PRO A 551 -24.14 8.58 52.09
C PRO A 551 -24.68 7.61 53.15
N LEU A 552 -24.67 6.32 52.84
CA LEU A 552 -25.01 5.26 53.80
C LEU A 552 -23.76 4.87 54.63
N PRO A 553 -23.93 4.46 55.90
CA PRO A 553 -22.85 3.84 56.66
C PRO A 553 -22.34 2.56 55.98
N LYS A 554 -21.06 2.24 56.17
CA LYS A 554 -20.45 1.01 55.63
C LYS A 554 -21.13 -0.21 56.27
N SER A 555 -21.34 -1.27 55.49
CA SER A 555 -21.81 -2.55 56.03
C SER A 555 -20.72 -3.28 56.82
N ASP A 556 -21.12 -4.31 57.56
CA ASP A 556 -20.21 -5.32 58.07
C ASP A 556 -19.47 -6.02 56.91
N THR A 557 -18.28 -6.58 57.18
CA THR A 557 -17.38 -7.14 56.17
C THR A 557 -17.45 -8.67 56.14
N LEU A 558 -17.74 -9.24 54.98
CA LEU A 558 -17.64 -10.67 54.71
C LEU A 558 -16.21 -11.04 54.27
N THR A 559 -15.67 -12.15 54.77
CA THR A 559 -14.35 -12.68 54.37
C THR A 559 -14.51 -13.93 53.52
N TYR A 560 -13.86 -13.98 52.36
CA TYR A 560 -13.77 -15.17 51.52
C TYR A 560 -12.35 -15.74 51.56
N LEU A 561 -12.22 -17.02 51.86
CA LEU A 561 -10.98 -17.78 51.76
C LEU A 561 -11.05 -18.66 50.51
N VAL A 562 -10.05 -18.56 49.63
CA VAL A 562 -10.12 -19.16 48.30
C VAL A 562 -9.26 -20.42 48.20
N SER A 563 -9.88 -21.60 48.04
CA SER A 563 -9.15 -22.81 47.64
C SER A 563 -8.73 -22.69 46.17
N SER A 564 -7.45 -22.93 45.91
CA SER A 564 -6.84 -22.81 44.57
C SER A 564 -5.97 -24.03 44.28
N MET A 565 -5.83 -24.37 43.00
CA MET A 565 -5.00 -25.49 42.54
C MET A 565 -3.50 -25.14 42.55
N THR A 566 -3.16 -23.86 42.73
CA THR A 566 -1.80 -23.38 42.98
C THR A 566 -1.11 -24.03 44.19
N LYS A 567 -1.88 -24.55 45.17
CA LYS A 567 -1.32 -25.31 46.31
C LYS A 567 -0.60 -26.61 45.87
N PHE A 568 -0.89 -27.14 44.68
CA PHE A 568 -0.31 -28.37 44.15
C PHE A 568 0.87 -28.14 43.18
N ILE A 569 1.34 -26.90 43.02
CA ILE A 569 2.49 -26.57 42.15
C ILE A 569 3.75 -27.27 42.66
N ASP A 570 4.44 -27.99 41.77
CA ASP A 570 5.76 -28.53 42.04
C ASP A 570 6.81 -27.42 41.87
N LYS A 571 7.42 -27.01 42.99
CA LYS A 571 8.43 -25.94 43.03
C LYS A 571 9.87 -26.44 42.87
N THR A 572 10.07 -27.72 42.54
CA THR A 572 11.44 -28.25 42.37
C THR A 572 12.17 -27.56 41.20
N PRO A 573 13.39 -27.05 41.40
CA PRO A 573 14.14 -26.38 40.35
C PRO A 573 14.54 -27.38 39.27
N ARG A 574 14.36 -26.98 38.01
CA ARG A 574 14.81 -27.76 36.84
C ARG A 574 16.14 -27.23 36.31
N TYR A 575 16.83 -28.10 35.58
CA TYR A 575 18.14 -27.81 34.99
C TYR A 575 18.16 -28.26 33.54
N VAL A 576 18.73 -27.44 32.66
CA VAL A 576 18.94 -27.75 31.24
C VAL A 576 20.42 -28.07 31.03
N ARG A 577 20.70 -29.15 30.29
CA ARG A 577 22.05 -29.48 29.83
C ARG A 577 22.46 -28.53 28.70
N LYS A 578 23.43 -27.68 28.98
CA LYS A 578 24.03 -26.79 28.00
C LYS A 578 25.35 -27.38 27.53
N ILE A 579 25.47 -27.54 26.21
CA ILE A 579 26.73 -27.95 25.58
C ILE A 579 27.54 -26.69 25.36
N ILE A 580 28.63 -26.54 26.11
CA ILE A 580 29.62 -25.50 25.86
C ILE A 580 30.67 -26.14 24.96
N ALA A 581 30.89 -25.56 23.77
CA ALA A 581 31.99 -25.92 22.89
C ALA A 581 33.19 -25.01 23.19
N ARG A 582 34.39 -25.57 23.03
CA ARG A 582 35.65 -24.84 23.12
C ARG A 582 35.83 -23.91 21.93
N ASP A 583 35.60 -24.43 20.73
CA ASP A 583 35.93 -23.77 19.48
C ASP A 583 34.78 -22.88 18.99
N ALA A 584 35.14 -21.72 18.46
CA ALA A 584 34.24 -20.76 17.83
C ALA A 584 34.92 -20.11 16.61
N GLU A 585 34.13 -19.55 15.70
CA GLU A 585 34.65 -18.87 14.51
C GLU A 585 34.00 -17.51 14.30
N ALA A 586 34.82 -16.51 13.98
CA ALA A 586 34.37 -15.19 13.56
C ALA A 586 34.86 -14.90 12.13
N ASN A 587 33.94 -14.54 11.24
CA ASN A 587 34.21 -14.38 9.81
C ASN A 587 33.88 -12.94 9.35
N THR A 588 34.75 -12.32 8.57
CA THR A 588 34.45 -11.05 7.88
C THR A 588 35.00 -11.02 6.45
N SER A 589 34.20 -10.52 5.51
CA SER A 589 34.63 -10.27 4.14
C SER A 589 34.99 -8.80 3.93
N VAL A 590 36.04 -8.52 3.16
CA VAL A 590 36.52 -7.17 2.81
C VAL A 590 37.00 -7.11 1.37
N ASN A 591 36.49 -6.14 0.61
CA ASN A 591 36.96 -5.84 -0.75
C ASN A 591 38.11 -4.84 -0.71
N PHE A 592 39.24 -5.20 -1.31
CA PHE A 592 40.39 -4.31 -1.47
C PHE A 592 40.56 -3.93 -2.95
N TYR A 593 40.86 -2.65 -3.18
CA TYR A 593 41.16 -2.12 -4.50
C TYR A 593 42.66 -2.23 -4.80
N PHE A 594 42.99 -2.81 -5.94
CA PHE A 594 44.35 -2.91 -6.46
C PHE A 594 44.42 -2.22 -7.84
N PRO A 595 45.42 -1.36 -8.11
CA PRO A 595 45.63 -0.77 -9.43
C PRO A 595 45.80 -1.82 -10.53
N ARG A 596 45.55 -1.44 -11.79
CA ARG A 596 45.77 -2.32 -12.95
C ARG A 596 47.24 -2.76 -13.01
N ASN A 597 47.46 -4.07 -13.13
CA ASN A 597 48.77 -4.75 -13.03
C ASN A 597 49.48 -4.62 -11.66
N GLY A 598 48.84 -4.04 -10.64
CA GLY A 598 49.35 -3.93 -9.27
C GLY A 598 48.86 -5.06 -8.37
N PHE A 599 49.71 -5.45 -7.42
CA PHE A 599 49.42 -6.44 -6.37
C PHE A 599 49.68 -5.91 -4.95
N ASN A 600 50.30 -4.74 -4.80
CA ASN A 600 50.54 -4.11 -3.51
C ASN A 600 49.29 -3.36 -3.03
N LEU A 601 48.98 -3.49 -1.74
CA LEU A 601 47.92 -2.77 -1.07
C LEU A 601 48.38 -1.33 -0.77
N ASP A 602 47.64 -0.35 -1.29
CA ASP A 602 47.87 1.06 -1.01
C ASP A 602 46.85 1.58 0.02
N GLU A 603 47.31 1.95 1.20
CA GLU A 603 46.51 2.45 2.33
C GLU A 603 46.08 3.93 2.17
N THR A 604 46.68 4.67 1.22
CA THR A 604 46.23 6.02 0.88
C THR A 604 44.83 5.99 0.26
N ILE A 605 44.50 4.91 -0.46
CA ILE A 605 43.19 4.69 -1.07
C ILE A 605 42.11 4.47 0.01
N ALA A 606 41.07 5.31 0.00
CA ALA A 606 40.05 5.36 1.05
C ALA A 606 39.31 4.02 1.26
N VAL A 607 39.10 3.23 0.19
CA VAL A 607 38.48 1.89 0.28
C VAL A 607 39.38 0.92 1.06
N ASN A 608 40.67 0.88 0.72
CA ASN A 608 41.66 0.02 1.37
C ASN A 608 41.82 0.39 2.85
N ARG A 609 41.94 1.68 3.14
CA ARG A 609 42.04 2.18 4.53
C ARG A 609 40.85 1.79 5.40
N LYS A 610 39.63 1.88 4.85
CA LYS A 610 38.40 1.40 5.52
C LYS A 610 38.43 -0.12 5.71
N GLY A 611 38.92 -0.86 4.72
CA GLY A 611 39.08 -2.32 4.79
C GLY A 611 40.03 -2.76 5.89
N VAL A 612 41.25 -2.19 5.93
CA VAL A 612 42.25 -2.45 6.98
C VAL A 612 41.68 -2.09 8.35
N LYS A 613 41.07 -0.91 8.50
CA LYS A 613 40.44 -0.50 9.77
C LYS A 613 39.36 -1.50 10.23
N LYS A 614 38.48 -1.98 9.34
CA LYS A 614 37.44 -2.96 9.70
C LYS A 614 38.03 -4.26 10.28
N VAL A 615 39.14 -4.74 9.71
CA VAL A 615 39.85 -5.93 10.23
C VAL A 615 40.54 -5.61 11.57
N LYS A 616 41.15 -4.42 11.69
CA LYS A 616 41.81 -3.95 12.93
C LYS A 616 40.83 -3.84 14.09
N ASP A 617 39.70 -3.18 13.90
CA ASP A 617 38.66 -2.97 14.92
C ASP A 617 38.06 -4.31 15.38
N LEU A 618 37.80 -5.25 14.46
CA LEU A 618 37.34 -6.61 14.80
C LEU A 618 38.40 -7.40 15.57
N THR A 619 39.67 -7.30 15.16
CA THR A 619 40.78 -8.00 15.83
C THR A 619 40.94 -7.49 17.26
N LEU A 620 40.90 -6.17 17.46
CA LEU A 620 40.92 -5.56 18.80
C LEU A 620 39.78 -6.08 19.68
N ALA A 621 38.54 -6.09 19.17
CA ALA A 621 37.40 -6.60 19.91
C ALA A 621 37.56 -8.08 20.32
N LEU A 622 38.08 -8.92 19.42
CA LEU A 622 38.36 -10.34 19.68
C LEU A 622 39.56 -10.58 20.63
N MET A 623 40.52 -9.65 20.71
CA MET A 623 41.60 -9.69 21.71
C MET A 623 41.10 -9.33 23.11
N THR A 624 40.19 -8.36 23.21
CA THR A 624 39.59 -7.91 24.48
C THR A 624 38.41 -8.77 24.95
N ASP A 625 37.98 -9.76 24.18
CA ASP A 625 36.89 -10.66 24.57
C ASP A 625 37.28 -11.50 25.80
N PRO A 626 36.52 -11.46 26.91
CA PRO A 626 36.89 -12.14 28.15
C PRO A 626 36.63 -13.66 28.11
N VAL A 627 35.94 -14.17 27.09
CA VAL A 627 35.51 -15.56 26.98
C VAL A 627 36.38 -16.34 25.99
N TYR A 628 36.76 -15.73 24.88
CA TYR A 628 37.48 -16.36 23.77
C TYR A 628 38.88 -15.78 23.60
N ARG A 629 39.75 -16.55 22.92
CA ARG A 629 41.09 -16.16 22.49
C ARG A 629 41.25 -16.54 21.02
N ILE A 630 41.97 -15.71 20.26
CA ILE A 630 42.30 -15.99 18.86
C ILE A 630 43.39 -17.07 18.79
N ASP A 631 43.12 -18.18 18.09
CA ASP A 631 44.10 -19.25 17.86
C ASP A 631 44.72 -19.17 16.45
N SER A 632 43.97 -18.75 15.42
CA SER A 632 44.58 -18.34 14.15
C SER A 632 43.67 -17.46 13.30
N LEU A 633 44.29 -16.65 12.43
CA LEU A 633 43.60 -15.85 11.41
C LEU A 633 43.97 -16.40 10.03
N THR A 634 42.99 -16.93 9.29
CA THR A 634 43.20 -17.36 7.90
C THR A 634 42.60 -16.35 6.93
N LEU A 635 43.43 -15.83 6.03
CA LEU A 635 43.03 -15.01 4.88
C LEU A 635 42.74 -15.94 3.71
N PHE A 636 41.50 -15.95 3.25
CA PHE A 636 41.10 -16.57 1.99
C PHE A 636 40.98 -15.47 0.93
N ALA A 637 42.00 -15.36 0.08
CA ALA A 637 41.97 -14.43 -1.05
C ALA A 637 41.47 -15.14 -2.30
N SER A 638 40.48 -14.55 -2.96
CA SER A 638 39.96 -15.00 -4.24
C SER A 638 40.17 -13.97 -5.35
N SER A 639 40.32 -14.46 -6.59
CA SER A 639 40.20 -13.64 -7.79
C SER A 639 38.87 -13.91 -8.48
N SER A 640 38.42 -12.95 -9.29
CA SER A 640 37.35 -13.14 -10.27
C SER A 640 37.82 -14.08 -11.39
N PRO A 641 36.94 -14.88 -12.02
CA PRO A 641 37.27 -15.63 -13.22
C PRO A 641 37.41 -14.67 -14.42
N GLU A 642 38.62 -14.15 -14.62
CA GLU A 642 38.98 -13.29 -15.75
C GLU A 642 40.39 -13.63 -16.25
N GLY A 643 40.49 -14.36 -17.36
CA GLY A 643 41.77 -14.87 -17.85
C GLY A 643 42.15 -16.17 -17.15
N SER A 644 43.36 -16.70 -17.40
CA SER A 644 43.67 -18.06 -16.98
C SER A 644 43.71 -18.23 -15.45
N TRP A 645 43.06 -19.28 -14.96
CA TRP A 645 42.98 -19.72 -13.58
C TRP A 645 44.35 -19.73 -12.86
N ARG A 646 45.42 -20.12 -13.56
CA ARG A 646 46.79 -20.10 -13.00
C ARG A 646 47.23 -18.69 -12.63
N VAL A 647 46.98 -17.72 -13.53
CA VAL A 647 47.33 -16.31 -13.33
C VAL A 647 46.44 -15.70 -12.24
N ASN A 648 45.15 -16.05 -12.22
CA ASN A 648 44.20 -15.63 -11.19
C ASN A 648 44.62 -16.10 -9.78
N GLY A 649 45.16 -17.32 -9.66
CA GLY A 649 45.77 -17.86 -8.46
C GLY A 649 47.02 -17.11 -8.01
N GLU A 650 47.97 -16.86 -8.91
CA GLU A 650 49.18 -16.09 -8.59
C GLU A 650 48.86 -14.64 -8.17
N ILE A 651 47.86 -14.01 -8.79
CA ILE A 651 47.39 -12.67 -8.44
C ILE A 651 46.74 -12.67 -7.04
N ALA A 652 45.87 -13.64 -6.74
CA ALA A 652 45.27 -13.79 -5.41
C ALA A 652 46.36 -13.96 -4.34
N GLN A 653 47.38 -14.78 -4.60
CA GLN A 653 48.49 -15.03 -3.69
C GLN A 653 49.32 -13.77 -3.41
N LYS A 654 49.72 -13.02 -4.45
CA LYS A 654 50.52 -11.80 -4.32
C LYS A 654 49.75 -10.70 -3.56
N ARG A 655 48.45 -10.56 -3.82
CA ARG A 655 47.55 -9.64 -3.10
C ARG A 655 47.36 -10.04 -1.63
N ALA A 656 47.11 -11.32 -1.36
CA ALA A 656 46.99 -11.84 0.00
C ALA A 656 48.25 -11.60 0.83
N LYS A 657 49.43 -11.78 0.22
CA LYS A 657 50.72 -11.50 0.86
C LYS A 657 50.84 -10.02 1.21
N SER A 658 50.59 -9.11 0.27
CA SER A 658 50.65 -7.67 0.56
C SER A 658 49.66 -7.23 1.66
N ILE A 659 48.45 -7.81 1.71
CA ILE A 659 47.49 -7.54 2.78
C ILE A 659 48.01 -8.09 4.13
N ARG A 660 48.59 -9.30 4.15
CA ARG A 660 49.24 -9.85 5.36
C ARG A 660 50.34 -8.93 5.86
N ASP A 661 51.22 -8.45 4.97
CA ASP A 661 52.38 -7.64 5.36
C ASP A 661 51.94 -6.32 6.04
N VAL A 662 50.85 -5.71 5.56
CA VAL A 662 50.22 -4.54 6.21
C VAL A 662 49.57 -4.91 7.56
N LEU A 663 48.81 -6.01 7.61
CA LEU A 663 48.14 -6.43 8.86
C LEU A 663 49.12 -6.87 9.95
N VAL A 664 50.25 -7.50 9.59
CA VAL A 664 51.34 -7.80 10.51
C VAL A 664 51.80 -6.52 11.21
N ARG A 665 52.10 -5.44 10.45
CA ARG A 665 52.51 -4.14 11.01
C ARG A 665 51.46 -3.55 11.94
N GLU A 666 50.18 -3.57 11.54
CA GLU A 666 49.08 -3.05 12.36
C GLU A 666 48.84 -3.87 13.64
N PHE A 667 49.05 -5.19 13.58
CA PHE A 667 48.87 -6.09 14.72
C PHE A 667 50.05 -6.09 15.68
N THR A 668 51.29 -5.94 15.20
CA THR A 668 52.45 -5.68 16.08
C THR A 668 52.22 -4.41 16.90
N ALA A 669 51.81 -3.31 16.27
CA ALA A 669 51.52 -2.07 17.00
C ALA A 669 50.37 -2.21 18.02
N LEU A 670 49.34 -3.04 17.73
CA LEU A 670 48.29 -3.36 18.70
C LEU A 670 48.79 -4.24 19.85
N TYR A 671 49.60 -5.25 19.55
CA TYR A 671 50.20 -6.16 20.52
C TYR A 671 51.13 -5.41 21.49
N ASP A 672 52.00 -4.56 20.96
CA ASP A 672 52.90 -3.71 21.75
C ASP A 672 52.10 -2.77 22.67
N SER A 673 51.01 -2.17 22.15
CA SER A 673 50.14 -1.28 22.93
C SER A 673 49.39 -2.01 24.06
N LEU A 674 48.93 -3.24 23.82
CA LEU A 674 48.16 -4.02 24.79
C LEU A 674 49.05 -4.70 25.84
N SER A 675 50.24 -5.17 25.44
CA SER A 675 51.19 -5.82 26.36
C SER A 675 51.78 -4.87 27.40
N VAL A 676 51.99 -3.60 27.06
CA VAL A 676 52.42 -2.56 28.02
C VAL A 676 51.38 -2.32 29.11
N GLY A 677 50.08 -2.38 28.78
CA GLY A 677 48.98 -2.12 29.73
C GLY A 677 48.64 -3.28 30.67
N VAL A 678 49.09 -4.51 30.39
CA VAL A 678 48.76 -5.71 31.18
C VAL A 678 49.81 -6.02 32.25
N ASN A 679 51.04 -5.53 32.08
CA ASN A 679 52.19 -5.93 32.89
C ASN A 679 52.54 -4.96 34.03
N VAL A 680 51.69 -3.98 34.33
CA VAL A 680 51.99 -2.91 35.32
C VAL A 680 50.76 -2.61 36.18
N GLU A 681 50.75 -3.10 37.42
CA GLU A 681 49.83 -2.65 38.47
C GLU A 681 50.62 -1.83 39.50
N MET A 682 49.99 -0.81 40.10
CA MET A 682 50.61 0.04 41.12
C MET A 682 50.12 -0.40 42.50
N ASP A 683 51.03 -0.67 43.44
CA ASP A 683 50.66 -1.06 44.81
C ASP A 683 50.14 0.14 45.63
N GLU A 684 49.58 -0.12 46.82
CA GLU A 684 49.09 0.92 47.72
C GLU A 684 50.20 1.87 48.25
N ALA A 685 51.47 1.56 48.00
CA ALA A 685 52.63 2.39 48.31
C ALA A 685 53.17 3.17 47.09
N GLY A 686 52.58 2.99 45.90
CA GLY A 686 52.98 3.68 44.67
C GLY A 686 54.09 3.00 43.86
N ASN A 687 54.48 1.76 44.18
CA ASN A 687 55.47 1.01 43.40
C ASN A 687 54.81 0.27 42.25
N LEU A 688 55.52 0.17 41.12
CA LEU A 688 55.07 -0.58 39.95
C LEU A 688 55.45 -2.06 40.12
N ILE A 689 54.44 -2.93 40.20
CA ILE A 689 54.61 -4.39 40.28
C ILE A 689 54.37 -4.99 38.88
N HIS A 690 55.34 -5.79 38.42
CA HIS A 690 55.18 -6.62 37.23
C HIS A 690 54.49 -7.95 37.59
N ARG A 691 53.38 -8.25 36.92
CA ARG A 691 52.59 -9.47 37.13
C ARG A 691 52.80 -10.45 35.98
N GLU A 692 53.26 -11.67 36.27
CA GLU A 692 53.30 -12.75 35.28
C GLU A 692 51.87 -13.21 34.94
N VAL A 693 51.32 -12.69 33.84
CA VAL A 693 50.00 -13.10 33.34
C VAL A 693 50.13 -14.40 32.54
N LYS A 694 49.61 -15.50 33.10
CA LYS A 694 49.67 -16.86 32.52
C LYS A 694 48.88 -17.05 31.23
N ASP A 695 47.96 -16.13 30.91
CA ASP A 695 47.27 -16.09 29.62
C ASP A 695 48.00 -15.09 28.70
N GLU A 696 49.06 -15.56 28.04
CA GLU A 696 49.82 -14.79 27.06
C GLU A 696 48.89 -14.19 25.99
N ILE A 697 49.07 -12.90 25.70
CA ILE A 697 48.39 -12.23 24.58
C ILE A 697 48.80 -12.96 23.29
N PRO A 698 47.87 -13.33 22.39
CA PRO A 698 48.23 -14.09 21.19
C PRO A 698 49.13 -13.29 20.25
N ASP A 699 50.25 -13.90 19.83
CA ASP A 699 51.22 -13.35 18.87
C ASP A 699 50.67 -13.29 17.44
N LEU A 700 49.78 -12.33 17.21
CA LEU A 700 49.00 -12.19 15.99
C LEU A 700 49.80 -12.25 14.67
N PRO A 701 50.99 -11.62 14.51
CA PRO A 701 51.81 -11.73 13.30
C PRO A 701 52.08 -13.17 12.82
N ASN A 702 52.36 -14.08 13.77
CA ASN A 702 52.67 -15.48 13.49
C ASN A 702 51.42 -16.36 13.33
N LEU A 703 50.26 -15.87 13.79
CA LEU A 703 48.97 -16.55 13.65
C LEU A 703 48.27 -16.33 12.29
N ILE A 704 48.80 -15.44 11.43
CA ILE A 704 48.24 -15.16 10.10
C ILE A 704 48.65 -16.25 9.08
N LYS A 705 47.66 -16.98 8.57
CA LYS A 705 47.77 -17.97 7.50
C LYS A 705 47.14 -17.45 6.21
N ILE A 706 47.77 -17.70 5.06
CA ILE A 706 47.21 -17.38 3.74
C ILE A 706 46.70 -18.64 3.07
N ARG A 707 45.49 -18.58 2.51
CA ARG A 707 44.94 -19.54 1.57
C ARG A 707 44.41 -18.80 0.34
N THR A 708 44.58 -19.40 -0.82
CA THR A 708 44.24 -18.79 -2.11
C THR A 708 43.24 -19.65 -2.84
N ILE A 709 42.13 -19.05 -3.26
CA ILE A 709 41.14 -19.67 -4.14
C ILE A 709 41.30 -18.99 -5.49
N PRO A 710 41.92 -19.63 -6.50
CA PRO A 710 42.20 -18.95 -7.77
C PRO A 710 40.95 -18.32 -8.40
N GLU A 711 39.82 -19.04 -8.36
CA GLU A 711 38.51 -18.55 -8.81
C GLU A 711 37.40 -19.12 -7.93
N ASP A 712 36.67 -18.27 -7.22
CA ASP A 712 35.59 -18.71 -6.33
C ASP A 712 34.24 -18.82 -7.07
N TRP A 713 34.13 -19.89 -7.85
CA TRP A 713 32.92 -20.24 -8.59
C TRP A 713 31.71 -20.53 -7.69
N ASN A 714 31.93 -21.00 -6.46
CA ASN A 714 30.85 -21.28 -5.51
C ASN A 714 30.22 -19.99 -4.97
N LYS A 715 31.06 -18.99 -4.64
CA LYS A 715 30.63 -17.65 -4.24
C LYS A 715 30.00 -16.88 -5.41
N LEU A 716 30.54 -17.01 -6.63
CA LEU A 716 29.88 -16.48 -7.83
C LEU A 716 28.48 -17.09 -8.04
N ARG A 717 28.36 -18.42 -7.92
CA ARG A 717 27.08 -19.14 -8.02
C ARG A 717 26.07 -18.64 -6.99
N SER A 718 26.47 -18.49 -5.72
CA SER A 718 25.57 -18.01 -4.66
C SER A 718 25.13 -16.56 -4.91
N LEU A 719 26.04 -15.69 -5.34
CA LEU A 719 25.73 -14.31 -5.73
C LEU A 719 24.71 -14.27 -6.87
N ILE A 720 24.95 -14.98 -7.98
CA ILE A 720 24.01 -15.06 -9.13
C ILE A 720 22.63 -15.55 -8.67
N VAL A 721 22.55 -16.58 -7.82
CA VAL A 721 21.27 -17.09 -7.30
C VAL A 721 20.55 -16.02 -6.46
N SER A 722 21.26 -15.35 -5.54
CA SER A 722 20.70 -14.34 -4.64
C SER A 722 20.33 -13.01 -5.31
N ASP A 723 20.99 -12.67 -6.43
CA ASP A 723 20.77 -11.42 -7.16
C ASP A 723 19.45 -11.48 -7.95
N ALA A 724 18.54 -10.54 -7.65
CA ALA A 724 17.25 -10.37 -8.29
C ALA A 724 17.31 -9.50 -9.57
N ASP A 725 18.35 -8.67 -9.71
CA ASP A 725 18.58 -7.83 -10.89
C ASP A 725 19.35 -8.56 -12.00
N PHE A 726 19.89 -9.76 -11.69
CA PHE A 726 20.51 -10.66 -12.65
C PHE A 726 19.48 -11.24 -13.65
N LYS A 727 19.23 -10.49 -14.72
CA LYS A 727 18.25 -10.79 -15.79
C LYS A 727 18.91 -11.51 -16.97
N GLY A 728 18.16 -12.39 -17.64
CA GLY A 728 18.64 -13.17 -18.78
C GLY A 728 18.72 -14.67 -18.47
N HIS A 729 19.72 -15.36 -19.02
CA HIS A 729 19.82 -16.82 -19.03
C HIS A 729 20.39 -17.42 -17.74
N LYS A 730 19.91 -16.96 -16.58
CA LYS A 730 20.38 -17.32 -15.22
C LYS A 730 20.56 -18.83 -15.03
N ASP A 731 19.53 -19.62 -15.32
CA ASP A 731 19.59 -21.09 -15.15
C ASP A 731 20.56 -21.79 -16.11
N ALA A 732 20.78 -21.24 -17.31
CA ALA A 732 21.73 -21.82 -18.27
C ALA A 732 23.18 -21.55 -17.84
N ILE A 733 23.47 -20.34 -17.34
CA ILE A 733 24.77 -19.99 -16.78
C ILE A 733 25.07 -20.82 -15.54
N LEU A 734 24.10 -20.99 -14.62
CA LEU A 734 24.24 -21.87 -13.46
C LEU A 734 24.51 -23.33 -13.87
N ARG A 735 23.85 -23.85 -14.91
CA ARG A 735 24.15 -25.19 -15.47
C ARG A 735 25.56 -25.31 -16.04
N ILE A 736 26.14 -24.26 -16.62
CA ILE A 736 27.54 -24.27 -17.08
C ILE A 736 28.49 -24.30 -15.88
N ILE A 737 28.24 -23.49 -14.86
CA ILE A 737 29.03 -23.47 -13.62
C ILE A 737 29.00 -24.85 -12.92
N ASP A 738 27.83 -25.50 -12.88
CA ASP A 738 27.65 -26.79 -12.20
C ASP A 738 28.17 -28.01 -13.00
N ARG A 739 28.35 -27.89 -14.32
CA ARG A 739 28.70 -29.04 -15.21
C ARG A 739 30.10 -28.99 -15.83
N GLU A 740 30.58 -27.83 -16.22
CA GLU A 740 31.88 -27.70 -16.89
C GLU A 740 32.99 -27.77 -15.85
N GLN A 741 33.91 -28.74 -15.96
CA GLN A 741 34.94 -28.96 -14.93
C GLN A 741 36.15 -28.02 -15.08
N GLU A 742 36.51 -27.64 -16.30
CA GLU A 742 37.70 -26.82 -16.57
C GLU A 742 37.38 -25.32 -16.39
N PRO A 743 38.05 -24.59 -15.46
CA PRO A 743 37.67 -23.21 -15.11
C PRO A 743 37.82 -22.21 -16.27
N ASP A 744 38.94 -22.23 -17.00
CA ASP A 744 39.20 -21.35 -18.15
C ASP A 744 38.14 -21.57 -19.25
N ARG A 745 37.74 -22.84 -19.47
CA ARG A 745 36.70 -23.23 -20.43
C ARG A 745 35.30 -22.81 -19.96
N ARG A 746 35.03 -22.86 -18.65
CA ARG A 746 33.79 -22.39 -18.01
C ARG A 746 33.63 -20.87 -18.16
N GLU A 747 34.68 -20.06 -17.92
CA GLU A 747 34.65 -18.62 -18.23
C GLU A 747 34.39 -18.40 -19.72
N TRP A 748 35.15 -19.07 -20.60
CA TRP A 748 35.04 -18.90 -22.04
C TRP A 748 33.65 -19.23 -22.59
N LEU A 749 32.99 -20.29 -22.11
CA LEU A 749 31.63 -20.65 -22.52
C LEU A 749 30.62 -19.56 -22.13
N ILE A 750 30.68 -19.05 -20.90
CA ILE A 750 29.75 -18.00 -20.45
C ILE A 750 30.01 -16.70 -21.21
N LYS A 751 31.28 -16.33 -21.39
CA LYS A 751 31.74 -15.12 -22.09
C LYS A 751 31.40 -15.12 -23.59
N SER A 752 31.43 -16.28 -24.24
CA SER A 752 31.11 -16.43 -25.66
C SER A 752 29.62 -16.50 -25.94
N GLN A 753 28.86 -17.24 -25.11
CA GLN A 753 27.42 -17.51 -25.31
C GLN A 753 26.52 -16.45 -24.69
N TYR A 754 26.89 -15.87 -23.54
CA TYR A 754 26.05 -14.97 -22.72
C TYR A 754 26.74 -13.62 -22.47
N LYS A 755 27.05 -12.90 -23.55
CA LYS A 755 27.86 -11.66 -23.51
C LYS A 755 27.29 -10.56 -22.62
N SER A 756 25.96 -10.38 -22.61
CA SER A 756 25.25 -9.39 -21.79
C SER A 756 25.36 -9.70 -20.30
N GLU A 757 25.07 -10.95 -19.93
CA GLU A 757 25.12 -11.45 -18.56
C GLU A 757 26.57 -11.50 -18.06
N TYR A 758 27.53 -11.87 -18.91
CA TYR A 758 28.96 -11.81 -18.60
C TYR A 758 29.42 -10.36 -18.32
N ALA A 759 28.99 -9.37 -19.12
CA ALA A 759 29.30 -7.97 -18.86
C ALA A 759 28.71 -7.49 -17.52
N TYR A 760 27.49 -7.90 -17.17
CA TYR A 760 26.88 -7.61 -15.86
C TYR A 760 27.67 -8.26 -14.71
N MET A 761 28.06 -9.54 -14.84
CA MET A 761 28.91 -10.20 -13.84
C MET A 761 30.23 -9.45 -13.64
N LEU A 762 30.89 -9.06 -14.73
CA LEU A 762 32.17 -8.36 -14.72
C LEU A 762 32.08 -6.98 -14.04
N GLU A 763 30.97 -6.25 -14.24
CA GLU A 763 30.77 -4.93 -13.62
C GLU A 763 30.31 -5.01 -12.15
N LYS A 764 29.40 -5.95 -11.81
CA LYS A 764 28.70 -5.96 -10.51
C LYS A 764 29.15 -7.06 -9.55
N LEU A 765 29.33 -8.29 -10.03
CA LEU A 765 29.55 -9.46 -9.16
C LEU A 765 31.04 -9.76 -8.97
N TYR A 766 31.85 -9.66 -10.02
CA TYR A 766 33.29 -9.93 -10.00
C TYR A 766 34.07 -9.04 -9.02
N PRO A 767 33.74 -7.74 -8.82
CA PRO A 767 34.33 -6.93 -7.76
C PRO A 767 34.07 -7.45 -6.33
N ILE A 768 32.95 -8.14 -6.10
CA ILE A 768 32.59 -8.75 -4.79
C ILE A 768 33.33 -10.08 -4.58
N ILE A 769 33.68 -10.78 -5.66
CA ILE A 769 34.44 -12.03 -5.62
C ILE A 769 35.93 -11.78 -5.42
N ARG A 770 36.44 -10.59 -5.78
CA ARG A 770 37.81 -10.12 -5.46
C ARG A 770 38.02 -9.72 -3.99
N ALA A 771 37.17 -10.23 -3.09
CA ALA A 771 37.29 -10.05 -1.66
C ALA A 771 38.48 -10.82 -1.07
N VAL A 772 38.90 -10.42 0.12
CA VAL A 772 39.59 -11.31 1.05
C VAL A 772 38.66 -11.60 2.22
N ASP A 773 38.41 -12.89 2.45
CA ASP A 773 37.62 -13.36 3.57
C ASP A 773 38.56 -13.72 4.73
N PHE A 774 38.34 -13.08 5.87
CA PHE A 774 39.10 -13.25 7.10
C PHE A 774 38.34 -14.18 8.03
N ARG A 775 38.92 -15.34 8.33
CA ARG A 775 38.39 -16.35 9.26
C ARG A 775 39.26 -16.43 10.50
N PHE A 776 38.73 -15.96 11.62
CA PHE A 776 39.32 -16.10 12.94
C PHE A 776 38.81 -17.41 13.55
N SER A 777 39.72 -18.36 13.78
CA SER A 777 39.46 -19.51 14.65
C SER A 777 39.77 -19.10 16.08
N LEU A 778 38.82 -19.33 16.98
CA LEU A 778 38.86 -18.93 18.37
C LEU A 778 38.70 -20.16 19.28
N SER A 779 39.36 -20.18 20.43
CA SER A 779 39.02 -21.12 21.51
C SER A 779 38.67 -20.39 22.80
N ARG A 780 37.81 -21.02 23.61
CA ARG A 780 37.38 -20.51 24.91
C ARG A 780 38.53 -20.56 25.92
N ARG A 781 38.79 -19.43 26.59
CA ARG A 781 39.85 -19.29 27.61
C ARG A 781 39.64 -20.30 28.75
N GLY A 782 40.73 -20.90 29.24
CA GLY A 782 40.72 -21.89 30.32
C GLY A 782 40.11 -23.27 29.99
N MET A 783 39.50 -23.46 28.81
CA MET A 783 38.79 -24.70 28.46
C MET A 783 39.72 -25.72 27.78
N LYS A 784 40.02 -26.83 28.48
CA LYS A 784 40.93 -27.89 27.99
C LYS A 784 40.26 -28.97 27.14
N GLN A 785 38.99 -29.28 27.42
CA GLN A 785 38.20 -30.27 26.66
C GLN A 785 37.38 -29.56 25.58
N ASP A 786 37.14 -30.21 24.45
CA ASP A 786 36.53 -29.56 23.28
C ASP A 786 35.01 -29.34 23.46
N THR A 787 34.37 -30.16 24.30
CA THR A 787 32.99 -29.94 24.77
C THR A 787 32.87 -30.24 26.26
N ILE A 788 32.11 -29.40 26.99
CA ILE A 788 31.74 -29.60 28.39
C ILE A 788 30.21 -29.51 28.49
N TYR A 789 29.61 -30.50 29.14
CA TYR A 789 28.18 -30.50 29.47
C TYR A 789 27.99 -29.89 30.86
N THR A 790 27.37 -28.71 30.91
CA THR A 790 27.05 -28.03 32.17
C THR A 790 25.54 -28.05 32.40
N ASN A 791 25.10 -28.31 33.63
CA ASN A 791 23.70 -28.16 34.02
C ASN A 791 23.48 -26.71 34.50
N GLU A 792 22.78 -25.89 33.71
CA GLU A 792 22.34 -24.56 34.14
C GLU A 792 20.88 -24.61 34.64
N PRO A 793 20.48 -23.83 35.66
CA PRO A 793 19.08 -23.75 36.07
C PRO A 793 18.16 -23.30 34.93
N ASP A 794 17.01 -23.96 34.80
CA ASP A 794 16.01 -23.61 33.80
C ASP A 794 15.25 -22.34 34.21
N THR A 795 15.82 -21.20 33.83
CA THR A 795 15.22 -19.88 34.08
C THR A 795 13.86 -19.68 33.39
N THR A 796 13.57 -20.42 32.31
CA THR A 796 12.28 -20.36 31.61
C THR A 796 11.21 -21.09 32.42
N TYR A 797 11.52 -22.31 32.86
CA TYR A 797 10.62 -23.09 33.72
C TYR A 797 10.37 -22.37 35.06
N ALA A 798 11.41 -21.83 35.70
CA ALA A 798 11.29 -21.11 36.96
C ALA A 798 10.35 -19.88 36.86
N ARG A 799 10.47 -19.07 35.80
CA ARG A 799 9.54 -17.97 35.52
C ARG A 799 8.12 -18.46 35.28
N ALA A 800 7.96 -19.58 34.58
CA ALA A 800 6.64 -20.12 34.29
C ALA A 800 5.93 -20.64 35.56
N VAL A 801 6.67 -21.21 36.50
CA VAL A 801 6.19 -21.55 37.86
C VAL A 801 5.79 -20.28 38.63
N GLU A 802 6.60 -19.22 38.59
CA GLU A 802 6.26 -17.92 39.20
C GLU A 802 4.93 -17.35 38.63
N TYR A 803 4.70 -17.48 37.32
CA TYR A 803 3.42 -17.11 36.70
C TYR A 803 2.24 -17.98 37.17
N LEU A 804 2.44 -19.27 37.49
CA LEU A 804 1.39 -20.11 38.09
C LEU A 804 1.05 -19.66 39.51
N GLU A 805 2.04 -19.38 40.35
CA GLU A 805 1.81 -18.86 41.71
C GLU A 805 1.03 -17.54 41.68
N LYS A 806 1.36 -16.69 40.71
CA LYS A 806 0.68 -15.42 40.42
C LYS A 806 -0.68 -15.56 39.73
N ARG A 807 -1.19 -16.78 39.57
CA ARG A 807 -2.46 -17.14 38.89
C ARG A 807 -2.57 -16.66 37.44
N LYS A 808 -1.45 -16.34 36.80
CA LYS A 808 -1.35 -15.90 35.40
C LYS A 808 -1.27 -17.11 34.46
N TYR A 809 -2.25 -18.01 34.57
CA TYR A 809 -2.20 -19.35 33.95
C TYR A 809 -2.00 -19.34 32.44
N ALA A 810 -2.54 -18.34 31.73
CA ALA A 810 -2.34 -18.22 30.28
C ALA A 810 -0.87 -17.97 29.90
N GLN A 811 -0.18 -17.08 30.63
CA GLN A 811 1.24 -16.78 30.44
C GLN A 811 2.11 -17.96 30.88
N ALA A 812 1.79 -18.56 32.03
CA ALA A 812 2.46 -19.78 32.50
C ALA A 812 2.35 -20.93 31.48
N LEU A 813 1.15 -21.17 30.93
CA LEU A 813 0.91 -22.24 29.96
C LEU A 813 1.71 -22.04 28.67
N GLU A 814 1.88 -20.80 28.20
CA GLU A 814 2.69 -20.51 27.01
C GLU A 814 4.12 -21.05 27.16
N MET A 815 4.74 -20.80 28.33
CA MET A 815 6.08 -21.30 28.66
C MET A 815 6.09 -22.78 29.08
N LEU A 816 5.05 -23.30 29.72
CA LEU A 816 5.00 -24.68 30.23
C LEU A 816 4.64 -25.75 29.18
N ARG A 817 4.09 -25.36 28.03
CA ARG A 817 3.71 -26.28 26.93
C ARG A 817 4.79 -27.31 26.54
N PRO A 818 6.08 -26.96 26.41
CA PRO A 818 7.11 -27.91 25.98
C PRO A 818 7.43 -29.01 27.01
N TYR A 819 7.04 -28.83 28.28
CA TYR A 819 7.43 -29.72 29.38
C TYR A 819 6.43 -30.88 29.63
N ASP A 820 5.18 -30.78 29.15
CA ASP A 820 4.08 -31.78 29.28
C ASP A 820 3.99 -32.44 30.68
N ASP A 821 4.06 -31.64 31.76
CA ASP A 821 4.16 -32.13 33.15
C ASP A 821 3.03 -31.69 34.10
N VAL A 822 3.16 -32.02 35.39
CA VAL A 822 2.19 -31.68 36.46
C VAL A 822 1.88 -30.18 36.53
N ASN A 823 2.87 -29.30 36.38
CA ASN A 823 2.65 -27.86 36.37
C ASN A 823 1.97 -27.40 35.07
N THR A 824 2.35 -27.98 33.92
CA THR A 824 1.61 -27.79 32.66
C THR A 824 0.15 -28.23 32.80
N ALA A 825 -0.11 -29.34 33.50
CA ALA A 825 -1.45 -29.88 33.73
C ALA A 825 -2.29 -29.02 34.69
N ILE A 826 -1.67 -28.47 35.75
CA ILE A 826 -2.28 -27.44 36.62
C ILE A 826 -2.67 -26.21 35.80
N ALA A 827 -1.79 -25.74 34.89
CA ALA A 827 -2.07 -24.62 34.00
C ALA A 827 -3.27 -24.89 33.08
N TYR A 828 -3.33 -26.08 32.47
CA TYR A 828 -4.46 -26.50 31.64
C TYR A 828 -5.77 -26.60 32.45
N MET A 829 -5.79 -27.23 33.62
CA MET A 829 -6.97 -27.34 34.50
C MET A 829 -7.46 -25.95 34.94
N SER A 830 -6.52 -25.06 35.31
CA SER A 830 -6.85 -23.71 35.80
C SER A 830 -7.37 -22.77 34.70
N LEU A 831 -7.31 -23.19 33.44
CA LEU A 831 -7.95 -22.53 32.29
C LEU A 831 -9.20 -23.26 31.78
N GLY A 832 -9.61 -24.38 32.40
CA GLY A 832 -10.75 -25.20 31.99
C GLY A 832 -10.46 -26.16 30.82
N TYR A 833 -9.20 -26.39 30.46
CA TYR A 833 -8.79 -27.37 29.43
C TYR A 833 -8.71 -28.79 30.03
N ASP A 834 -9.79 -29.24 30.67
CA ASP A 834 -9.80 -30.40 31.56
C ASP A 834 -9.30 -31.71 30.89
N LYS A 835 -9.65 -31.94 29.61
CA LYS A 835 -9.18 -33.10 28.84
C LYS A 835 -7.66 -33.10 28.59
N ALA A 836 -7.08 -31.92 28.37
CA ALA A 836 -5.64 -31.78 28.14
C ALA A 836 -4.85 -31.99 29.44
N ALA A 837 -5.34 -31.42 30.55
CA ALA A 837 -4.80 -31.66 31.88
C ALA A 837 -4.85 -33.15 32.25
N LEU A 838 -5.99 -33.82 32.03
CA LEU A 838 -6.19 -35.22 32.37
C LEU A 838 -5.18 -36.13 31.66
N ARG A 839 -4.97 -35.92 30.35
CA ARG A 839 -3.99 -36.67 29.55
C ARG A 839 -2.57 -36.60 30.13
N ILE A 840 -2.20 -35.49 30.76
CA ILE A 840 -0.87 -35.33 31.38
C ILE A 840 -0.85 -35.99 32.77
N PHE A 841 -1.90 -35.82 33.57
CA PHE A 841 -2.00 -36.48 34.87
C PHE A 841 -2.06 -38.01 34.78
N GLU A 842 -2.68 -38.59 33.74
CA GLU A 842 -2.71 -40.05 33.51
C GLU A 842 -1.33 -40.62 33.15
N LYS A 843 -0.44 -39.82 32.50
CA LYS A 843 0.97 -40.18 32.29
C LYS A 843 1.86 -39.96 33.52
N SER A 844 1.44 -39.07 34.42
CA SER A 844 2.25 -38.63 35.56
C SER A 844 2.25 -39.67 36.70
N PRO A 845 3.27 -39.66 37.58
CA PRO A 845 3.30 -40.55 38.75
C PRO A 845 2.05 -40.37 39.63
N GLN A 846 1.41 -41.48 40.03
CA GLN A 846 0.13 -41.47 40.74
C GLN A 846 0.28 -41.19 42.25
N ARG A 847 0.68 -39.95 42.57
CA ARG A 847 0.69 -39.38 43.93
C ARG A 847 -0.73 -38.99 44.38
N ALA A 848 -0.92 -38.78 45.70
CA ALA A 848 -2.19 -38.33 46.28
C ALA A 848 -2.74 -37.08 45.57
N ASP A 849 -1.90 -36.05 45.39
CA ASP A 849 -2.28 -34.79 44.74
C ASP A 849 -2.72 -35.01 43.28
N ASN A 850 -1.99 -35.85 42.54
CA ASN A 850 -2.31 -36.14 41.14
C ASN A 850 -3.62 -36.95 41.01
N LYS A 851 -3.90 -37.88 41.92
CA LYS A 851 -5.20 -38.58 41.96
C LYS A 851 -6.34 -37.62 42.33
N TYR A 852 -6.14 -36.74 43.32
CA TYR A 852 -7.11 -35.73 43.73
C TYR A 852 -7.45 -34.76 42.58
N MET A 853 -6.42 -34.28 41.88
CA MET A 853 -6.58 -33.44 40.69
C MET A 853 -7.33 -34.18 39.56
N GLN A 854 -7.00 -35.45 39.31
CA GLN A 854 -7.78 -36.26 38.36
C GLN A 854 -9.23 -36.46 38.81
N ALA A 855 -9.51 -36.63 40.11
CA ALA A 855 -10.88 -36.73 40.61
C ALA A 855 -11.71 -35.49 40.27
N ILE A 856 -11.13 -34.28 40.45
CA ILE A 856 -11.76 -33.01 40.04
C ILE A 856 -12.02 -33.00 38.52
N LEU A 857 -11.05 -33.39 37.69
CA LEU A 857 -11.23 -33.43 36.23
C LEU A 857 -12.31 -34.43 35.80
N GLN A 858 -12.35 -35.62 36.40
CA GLN A 858 -13.37 -36.61 36.10
C GLN A 858 -14.76 -36.14 36.55
N ALA A 859 -14.88 -35.45 37.69
CA ALA A 859 -16.12 -34.83 38.14
C ALA A 859 -16.61 -33.75 37.16
N ARG A 860 -15.73 -32.86 36.68
CA ARG A 860 -16.05 -31.86 35.65
C ARG A 860 -16.48 -32.48 34.31
N LEU A 861 -15.92 -33.63 33.97
CA LEU A 861 -16.25 -34.39 32.77
C LEU A 861 -17.51 -35.27 32.92
N GLY A 862 -18.15 -35.30 34.11
CA GLY A 862 -19.35 -36.09 34.39
C GLY A 862 -19.10 -37.57 34.73
N ASN A 863 -17.84 -38.00 34.84
CA ASN A 863 -17.45 -39.38 35.12
C ASN A 863 -17.42 -39.65 36.64
N GLU A 864 -18.58 -39.52 37.30
CA GLU A 864 -18.70 -39.51 38.76
C GLU A 864 -18.07 -40.74 39.45
N GLU A 865 -18.32 -41.96 38.97
CA GLU A 865 -17.74 -43.18 39.57
C GLU A 865 -16.20 -43.18 39.55
N LYS A 866 -15.60 -42.75 38.42
CA LYS A 866 -14.14 -42.67 38.29
C LYS A 866 -13.60 -41.56 39.19
N ALA A 867 -14.31 -40.45 39.33
CA ALA A 867 -13.98 -39.37 40.26
C ALA A 867 -14.00 -39.84 41.72
N VAL A 868 -15.03 -40.57 42.15
CA VAL A 868 -15.14 -41.11 43.53
C VAL A 868 -14.02 -42.11 43.82
N ARG A 869 -13.74 -43.06 42.92
CA ARG A 869 -12.63 -44.03 43.09
C ARG A 869 -11.26 -43.33 43.19
N LEU A 870 -11.03 -42.30 42.38
CA LEU A 870 -9.79 -41.50 42.43
C LEU A 870 -9.70 -40.65 43.70
N LEU A 871 -10.82 -40.12 44.20
CA LEU A 871 -10.89 -39.35 45.43
C LEU A 871 -10.58 -40.23 46.65
N LEU A 872 -11.23 -41.39 46.77
CA LEU A 872 -10.95 -42.37 47.83
C LEU A 872 -9.47 -42.77 47.80
N GLY A 873 -8.97 -43.21 46.63
CA GLY A 873 -7.57 -43.57 46.45
C GLY A 873 -6.55 -42.42 46.60
N ALA A 874 -7.00 -41.16 46.71
CA ALA A 874 -6.18 -40.01 47.10
C ALA A 874 -6.23 -39.75 48.62
N VAL A 875 -7.39 -39.96 49.25
CA VAL A 875 -7.58 -39.88 50.71
C VAL A 875 -6.84 -41.01 51.43
N ASP A 876 -6.84 -42.23 50.88
CA ASP A 876 -6.05 -43.37 51.38
C ASP A 876 -4.54 -43.06 51.42
N MET A 877 -4.07 -42.24 50.48
CA MET A 877 -2.67 -41.79 50.40
C MET A 877 -2.38 -40.54 51.24
N ASN A 878 -3.38 -39.68 51.44
CA ASN A 878 -3.30 -38.48 52.28
C ASN A 878 -4.68 -38.08 52.82
N ALA A 879 -4.95 -38.43 54.09
CA ALA A 879 -6.23 -38.18 54.76
C ALA A 879 -6.67 -36.70 54.74
N GLN A 880 -5.74 -35.73 54.61
CA GLN A 880 -6.08 -34.31 54.54
C GLN A 880 -6.94 -33.95 53.31
N MET A 881 -6.97 -34.81 52.28
CA MET A 881 -7.83 -34.63 51.11
C MET A 881 -9.32 -34.70 51.44
N LYS A 882 -9.74 -35.38 52.53
CA LYS A 882 -11.14 -35.39 53.03
C LYS A 882 -11.63 -33.95 53.26
N PHE A 883 -10.84 -33.16 54.00
CA PHE A 883 -11.21 -31.79 54.35
C PHE A 883 -11.22 -30.86 53.13
N ARG A 884 -10.29 -31.07 52.19
CA ARG A 884 -10.22 -30.27 50.95
C ARG A 884 -11.38 -30.58 50.01
N ALA A 885 -11.79 -31.85 49.88
CA ALA A 885 -12.90 -32.26 49.03
C ALA A 885 -14.22 -31.55 49.38
N ASN A 886 -14.43 -31.22 50.66
CA ASN A 886 -15.60 -30.46 51.11
C ASN A 886 -15.60 -28.99 50.64
N LEU A 887 -14.42 -28.42 50.34
CA LEU A 887 -14.25 -27.03 49.88
C LEU A 887 -14.38 -26.89 48.37
N ASP A 888 -13.80 -27.83 47.62
CA ASP A 888 -13.81 -27.83 46.15
C ASP A 888 -15.17 -28.37 45.67
N PRO A 889 -16.10 -27.55 45.11
CA PRO A 889 -17.51 -27.94 45.04
C PRO A 889 -17.80 -29.09 44.08
N GLU A 890 -16.92 -29.36 43.11
CA GLU A 890 -17.00 -30.54 42.24
C GLU A 890 -16.95 -31.85 43.04
N LEU A 891 -16.16 -31.87 44.12
CA LEU A 891 -16.04 -33.02 45.01
C LEU A 891 -17.02 -32.93 46.17
N SER A 892 -17.30 -31.74 46.69
CA SER A 892 -18.28 -31.51 47.77
C SER A 892 -19.68 -32.00 47.39
N GLU A 893 -20.09 -31.83 46.13
CA GLU A 893 -21.34 -32.38 45.59
C GLU A 893 -21.33 -33.92 45.56
N LEU A 894 -20.22 -34.55 45.12
CA LEU A 894 -20.06 -36.02 45.13
C LEU A 894 -20.01 -36.59 46.55
N VAL A 895 -19.27 -35.96 47.46
CA VAL A 895 -19.18 -36.36 48.88
C VAL A 895 -20.57 -36.39 49.52
N LYS A 896 -21.40 -35.37 49.27
CA LYS A 896 -22.80 -35.35 49.74
C LYS A 896 -23.67 -36.39 49.05
N LYS A 897 -23.58 -36.51 47.71
CA LYS A 897 -24.40 -37.43 46.90
C LYS A 897 -24.17 -38.91 47.24
N TYR A 898 -22.91 -39.28 47.47
CA TYR A 898 -22.48 -40.64 47.79
C TYR A 898 -22.30 -40.90 49.30
N GLY A 899 -22.59 -39.92 50.16
CA GLY A 899 -22.48 -40.05 51.61
C GLY A 899 -21.07 -40.33 52.13
N LEU A 900 -20.04 -39.87 51.40
CA LEU A 900 -18.64 -40.19 51.69
C LEU A 900 -18.15 -39.48 52.96
N PHE A 901 -17.26 -40.13 53.69
CA PHE A 901 -16.53 -39.55 54.84
C PHE A 901 -17.40 -39.03 55.99
N LYS A 902 -18.64 -39.50 56.14
CA LYS A 902 -19.36 -39.37 57.41
C LYS A 902 -18.46 -39.85 58.55
N GLU A 903 -18.42 -39.09 59.63
CA GLU A 903 -17.92 -39.63 60.89
C GLU A 903 -18.93 -40.67 61.38
N GLU A 904 -18.45 -41.85 61.71
CA GLU A 904 -19.18 -42.74 62.61
C GLU A 904 -19.20 -42.01 63.96
N GLU A 905 -20.40 -41.81 64.53
CA GLU A 905 -20.49 -41.40 65.92
C GLU A 905 -19.94 -42.56 66.75
N ASP A 906 -18.82 -42.30 67.43
CA ASP A 906 -18.11 -43.25 68.28
C ASP A 906 -19.07 -43.81 69.35
N ASP A 907 -19.46 -45.08 69.20
CA ASP A 907 -20.26 -45.85 70.17
C ASP A 907 -19.41 -46.10 71.44
N TRP A 908 -19.33 -45.09 72.32
CA TRP A 908 -18.83 -45.22 73.69
C TRP A 908 -19.92 -44.79 74.69
N ASN A 909 -20.25 -45.72 75.59
CA ASN A 909 -21.30 -45.64 76.62
C ASN A 909 -21.27 -44.36 77.49
#